data_AF-A0A843GS78-F1
#
_entry.id   AF-A0A843GS78-F1
#
_cell.length_a   1.000
_cell.length_b   1.000
_cell.length_c   1.000
_cell.angle_alpha   90.00
_cell.angle_beta   90.00
_cell.angle_gamma   90.00
#
_symmetry.space_group_name_H-M   'P 1'
#
loop_
_entity.id
_entity.type
_entity.pdbx_description
1 polymer ?
#
loop_
_entity_poly.entity_id
_entity_poly.type
_entity_poly.pdbx_seq_one_letter_code
_entity_poly.pdbx_strand_id
1 'polypeptide(L)'
;MILCVFLTFSTVSATDLEDLSLNSVVSDSQSESSFTNLNEDISDDIVNSNEDEDCVGSVNELSNLNGDSSPNLSSINSDESSLKSSISPSGNTFSSIQSSINSAKSGDTINLNGKTYTGNGTAIIVNKSITISGGSGAVRATLDANKLSGIFKVTVPNVKLINCDFINANDKAVYYLEGNGQISNCNFNHNNASTFCAHIYVYPNTTNFLLENSNFYNGFSWKYSNVAIAANNVTVRNCTFINNTVRNNESIQACGGGLQVGVSETMINIGSVENCLFINNSAISDNETTHAGAFCFRPGIKVSNSTFINNYCNRVGGATTLHSDGDILNCIFINNSAGIYGGAISTGFEVNNISVNINSCIFENNTAPMGGAIQVKGNNVKVINSTFNENKATGTDGGALFIMGNEAIIINSTFNENFAKNIGAGILINGTDVSVLNSSFDANRASYGAAVYVVGSNSNIFSSNFTNHKLVNGSVYIKGPNTYVYDSNFNNNSGENGAAIYIKGSNSNLILNNLSFNNVSKKGGAIYIEGSNANIIASEFSNNSAVPNKSDIISGLGGAIYIKGDNNTVDSSNFIFNTSRNGSAIYTDGSKMTLSNTNFDKYQAWSYLLDSYVNPAISYFNESDILINLTLIGGNNIANAIYNTSTMDEIYFYNVSYISSKGQKVTGNDEIH
;
A
#
# COMPACT_ATOMS: atom_id res chain seq x y z
N MET A 1 -62.05 -5.23 -10.47
CA MET A 1 -62.80 -5.76 -11.64
C MET A 1 -62.38 -4.92 -12.84
N ILE A 2 -61.87 -5.57 -13.90
CA ILE A 2 -61.45 -5.02 -15.23
C ILE A 2 -60.14 -4.20 -15.16
N LEU A 3 -58.94 -4.71 -15.49
CA LEU A 3 -58.40 -5.39 -16.67
C LEU A 3 -58.47 -4.56 -17.97
N CYS A 4 -57.37 -3.89 -18.33
CA CYS A 4 -57.06 -3.53 -19.71
C CYS A 4 -55.58 -3.83 -20.01
N VAL A 5 -55.42 -4.76 -20.94
CA VAL A 5 -54.19 -5.26 -21.54
C VAL A 5 -53.73 -4.29 -22.62
N PHE A 6 -52.43 -4.01 -22.71
CA PHE A 6 -51.78 -3.57 -23.94
C PHE A 6 -50.56 -4.46 -24.21
N LEU A 7 -50.72 -5.31 -25.22
CA LEU A 7 -49.66 -6.05 -25.89
C LEU A 7 -49.08 -5.16 -27.00
N THR A 8 -47.76 -5.03 -27.05
CA THR A 8 -47.04 -4.58 -28.25
C THR A 8 -45.96 -5.60 -28.57
N PHE A 9 -46.09 -6.24 -29.73
CA PHE A 9 -45.03 -7.00 -30.39
C PHE A 9 -44.19 -6.04 -31.23
N SER A 10 -42.87 -6.20 -31.20
CA SER A 10 -41.98 -5.77 -32.29
C SER A 10 -40.91 -6.83 -32.52
N THR A 11 -40.61 -7.01 -33.80
CA THR A 11 -39.99 -8.14 -34.48
C THR A 11 -38.49 -8.29 -34.27
N VAL A 12 -38.06 -9.55 -34.40
CA VAL A 12 -36.68 -10.03 -34.58
C VAL A 12 -36.09 -9.52 -35.91
N SER A 13 -34.80 -9.18 -35.92
CA SER A 13 -33.93 -9.40 -37.08
C SER A 13 -32.63 -10.07 -36.62
N ALA A 14 -32.34 -11.22 -37.21
CA ALA A 14 -31.10 -11.97 -37.05
C ALA A 14 -30.33 -11.91 -38.37
N THR A 15 -29.02 -11.62 -38.28
CA THR A 15 -27.91 -11.83 -39.24
C THR A 15 -26.66 -11.31 -38.51
N ASP A 16 -25.52 -11.99 -38.34
CA ASP A 16 -24.99 -13.20 -38.96
C ASP A 16 -24.05 -13.95 -38.01
N LEU A 17 -23.95 -15.25 -38.27
CA LEU A 17 -22.94 -16.19 -37.77
C LEU A 17 -21.60 -15.97 -38.47
N GLU A 18 -20.50 -16.23 -37.76
CA GLU A 18 -19.42 -17.18 -38.12
C GLU A 18 -18.45 -17.25 -36.91
N ASP A 19 -18.53 -18.29 -36.06
CA ASP A 19 -17.77 -19.56 -36.10
C ASP A 19 -16.25 -19.32 -35.88
N LEU A 20 -15.63 -19.77 -34.80
CA LEU A 20 -15.19 -21.15 -34.65
C LEU A 20 -14.91 -21.55 -33.20
N SER A 21 -15.50 -22.68 -32.84
CA SER A 21 -15.14 -23.59 -31.75
C SER A 21 -13.69 -24.10 -31.83
N LEU A 22 -13.05 -24.37 -30.67
CA LEU A 22 -12.70 -25.74 -30.27
C LEU A 22 -12.04 -25.83 -28.86
N ASN A 23 -12.64 -26.73 -28.06
CA ASN A 23 -12.05 -27.70 -27.13
C ASN A 23 -11.21 -27.27 -25.91
N SER A 24 -11.84 -27.50 -24.77
CA SER A 24 -11.25 -27.97 -23.52
C SER A 24 -10.47 -29.30 -23.70
N VAL A 25 -9.24 -29.34 -23.18
CA VAL A 25 -8.66 -30.56 -22.56
C VAL A 25 -7.89 -30.14 -21.32
N VAL A 26 -8.25 -30.77 -20.20
CA VAL A 26 -7.54 -30.78 -18.92
C VAL A 26 -6.34 -31.72 -19.05
N SER A 27 -5.16 -31.29 -18.61
CA SER A 27 -4.16 -32.20 -18.06
C SER A 27 -3.25 -31.49 -17.07
N ASP A 28 -3.13 -32.12 -15.91
CA ASP A 28 -2.31 -31.78 -14.76
C ASP A 28 -0.80 -31.72 -15.01
N SER A 29 -0.14 -31.03 -14.08
CA SER A 29 1.20 -31.26 -13.52
C SER A 29 2.41 -30.50 -14.06
N GLN A 30 3.29 -30.19 -13.08
CA GLN A 30 4.70 -29.80 -13.13
C GLN A 30 4.98 -28.29 -13.15
N SER A 31 5.09 -27.76 -11.92
CA SER A 31 5.74 -26.51 -11.57
C SER A 31 7.26 -26.63 -11.70
N GLU A 32 7.84 -25.93 -12.66
CA GLU A 32 9.21 -25.40 -12.55
C GLU A 32 9.15 -23.92 -12.90
N SER A 33 9.33 -23.06 -11.90
CA SER A 33 9.42 -21.62 -12.04
C SER A 33 10.83 -21.23 -12.49
N SER A 34 11.00 -20.98 -13.79
CA SER A 34 12.12 -20.22 -14.33
C SER A 34 11.55 -18.95 -14.98
N PHE A 35 11.74 -17.80 -14.32
CA PHE A 35 11.40 -16.51 -14.88
C PHE A 35 12.58 -16.01 -15.72
N THR A 36 12.40 -15.98 -17.03
CA THR A 36 13.29 -15.27 -17.96
C THR A 36 12.54 -14.14 -18.64
N ASN A 37 13.19 -12.98 -18.63
CA ASN A 37 12.83 -11.71 -19.24
C ASN A 37 12.22 -11.83 -20.65
N LEU A 38 11.16 -11.05 -20.89
CA LEU A 38 10.85 -10.53 -22.21
C LEU A 38 10.57 -9.03 -22.07
N ASN A 39 11.57 -8.25 -22.46
CA ASN A 39 11.41 -6.90 -22.97
C ASN A 39 10.78 -6.99 -24.35
N GLU A 40 9.80 -6.13 -24.64
CA GLU A 40 9.72 -5.40 -25.92
C GLU A 40 8.68 -4.27 -25.84
N ASP A 41 9.17 -3.08 -26.20
CA ASP A 41 8.50 -1.93 -26.81
C ASP A 41 7.14 -1.44 -26.31
N ILE A 42 7.17 -0.31 -25.58
CA ILE A 42 6.20 0.78 -25.79
C ILE A 42 6.95 2.11 -25.73
N SER A 43 7.24 2.65 -26.91
CA SER A 43 7.54 4.05 -27.17
C SER A 43 6.25 4.86 -27.31
N ASP A 44 6.34 6.13 -26.94
CA ASP A 44 5.43 7.24 -27.24
C ASP A 44 4.08 7.27 -26.49
N ASP A 45 4.00 8.13 -25.47
CA ASP A 45 3.00 9.21 -25.42
C ASP A 45 3.30 10.16 -24.25
N ILE A 46 3.99 11.27 -24.57
CA ILE A 46 4.03 12.49 -23.75
C ILE A 46 3.33 13.57 -24.58
N VAL A 47 2.56 14.43 -23.90
CA VAL A 47 1.96 15.71 -24.33
C VAL A 47 0.43 15.66 -24.53
N ASN A 48 -0.33 15.91 -23.45
CA ASN A 48 -1.24 17.06 -23.31
C ASN A 48 -2.24 16.86 -22.15
N SER A 49 -2.14 17.69 -21.12
CA SER A 49 -3.36 18.27 -20.51
C SER A 49 -2.99 19.56 -19.78
N ASN A 50 -3.52 20.65 -20.31
CA ASN A 50 -3.54 21.99 -19.71
C ASN A 50 -4.48 22.03 -18.50
N GLU A 51 -4.17 22.97 -17.62
CA GLU A 51 -5.09 23.78 -16.81
C GLU A 51 -6.20 23.05 -16.05
N ASP A 52 -6.00 22.90 -14.75
CA ASP A 52 -7.07 23.10 -13.76
C ASP A 52 -6.48 23.89 -12.58
N GLU A 53 -6.79 25.19 -12.55
CA GLU A 53 -6.76 26.03 -11.35
C GLU A 53 -7.94 25.64 -10.47
N ASP A 54 -7.69 25.13 -9.25
CA ASP A 54 -8.40 25.50 -8.01
C ASP A 54 -8.14 24.48 -6.90
N CYS A 55 -7.31 24.87 -5.93
CA CYS A 55 -7.43 24.45 -4.53
C CYS A 55 -6.49 25.29 -3.65
N VAL A 56 -6.84 26.58 -3.47
CA VAL A 56 -6.27 27.42 -2.40
C VAL A 56 -7.34 27.57 -1.32
N GLY A 57 -7.30 26.69 -0.32
CA GLY A 57 -8.20 26.69 0.83
C GLY A 57 -7.44 26.66 2.16
N SER A 58 -7.30 27.86 2.75
CA SER A 58 -7.07 28.16 4.18
C SER A 58 -6.00 27.37 4.95
N VAL A 59 -4.80 27.98 5.09
CA VAL A 59 -3.86 27.71 6.18
C VAL A 59 -4.02 28.82 7.21
N ASN A 60 -4.67 28.55 8.35
CA ASN A 60 -4.54 29.36 9.55
C ASN A 60 -4.95 28.54 10.79
N GLU A 61 -4.19 28.76 11.86
CA GLU A 61 -4.30 28.19 13.21
C GLU A 61 -3.62 26.84 13.44
N LEU A 62 -2.35 26.92 13.89
CA LEU A 62 -1.74 26.00 14.86
C LEU A 62 -0.52 26.71 15.45
N SER A 63 -0.77 27.62 16.39
CA SER A 63 0.23 28.10 17.34
C SER A 63 -0.13 27.58 18.72
N ASN A 64 0.91 27.20 19.47
CA ASN A 64 0.91 26.64 20.82
C ASN A 64 0.83 25.11 20.88
N LEU A 65 2.00 24.48 21.03
CA LEU A 65 2.29 23.45 22.04
C LEU A 65 3.83 23.33 22.14
N ASN A 66 4.44 24.21 22.95
CA ASN A 66 5.83 24.05 23.38
C ASN A 66 5.87 23.08 24.55
N GLY A 67 6.38 21.88 24.32
CA GLY A 67 6.80 20.92 25.35
C GLY A 67 8.29 20.65 25.21
N ASP A 68 9.10 21.47 25.89
CA ASP A 68 10.56 21.36 25.93
C ASP A 68 10.98 20.25 26.91
N SER A 69 11.76 19.30 26.42
CA SER A 69 12.56 18.41 27.27
C SER A 69 13.86 18.04 26.55
N SER A 70 14.78 19.01 26.49
CA SER A 70 16.16 18.78 26.08
C SER A 70 17.03 18.42 27.30
N PRO A 71 17.80 17.31 27.29
CA PRO A 71 18.68 16.98 28.39
C PRO A 71 19.96 17.84 28.34
N ASN A 72 20.22 18.49 29.46
CA ASN A 72 21.45 19.21 29.80
C ASN A 72 22.72 18.40 29.47
N LEU A 73 23.59 18.95 28.63
CA LEU A 73 25.03 18.70 28.70
C LEU A 73 25.74 20.00 29.08
N SER A 74 25.95 20.18 30.39
CA SER A 74 26.82 21.20 30.94
C SER A 74 28.07 20.57 31.56
N SER A 75 29.18 21.27 31.38
CA SER A 75 30.49 21.16 32.03
C SER A 75 31.51 20.18 31.46
N ILE A 76 32.46 20.71 30.67
CA ILE A 76 33.90 20.80 31.02
C ILE A 76 34.43 22.16 30.50
N ASN A 77 34.84 23.05 31.41
CA ASN A 77 35.76 24.19 31.17
C ASN A 77 37.20 23.62 31.16
N SER A 78 38.20 24.12 30.43
CA SER A 78 38.70 25.50 30.43
C SER A 78 39.65 25.81 29.26
N ASP A 79 39.83 27.12 29.01
CA ASP A 79 40.98 27.80 28.36
C ASP A 79 41.11 27.82 26.82
N GLU A 80 40.43 28.77 26.18
CA GLU A 80 41.00 30.08 25.81
C GLU A 80 39.88 30.93 25.18
N SER A 81 39.56 32.06 25.81
CA SER A 81 38.70 33.08 25.21
C SER A 81 39.47 33.80 24.10
N SER A 82 39.61 33.16 22.94
CA SER A 82 39.79 33.93 21.71
C SER A 82 38.51 34.74 21.51
N LEU A 83 38.60 36.06 21.58
CA LEU A 83 37.48 36.96 21.28
C LEU A 83 36.93 36.58 19.90
N LYS A 84 35.74 35.97 19.86
CA LYS A 84 35.05 35.64 18.61
C LYS A 84 34.88 36.94 17.82
N SER A 85 35.65 37.08 16.76
CA SER A 85 35.66 38.26 15.93
C SER A 85 34.78 38.03 14.70
N SER A 86 34.11 39.10 14.27
CA SER A 86 33.35 39.11 13.02
C SER A 86 34.20 39.77 11.95
N ILE A 87 34.55 39.02 10.91
CA ILE A 87 35.39 39.48 9.80
C ILE A 87 34.52 39.60 8.55
N SER A 88 34.64 40.70 7.81
CA SER A 88 33.90 40.91 6.55
C SER A 88 34.86 40.92 5.37
N PRO A 89 34.52 40.26 4.24
CA PRO A 89 35.31 40.35 3.02
C PRO A 89 35.46 41.78 2.50
N SER A 90 36.66 42.12 2.03
CA SER A 90 36.99 43.43 1.46
C SER A 90 36.46 43.62 0.04
N GLY A 91 35.97 42.57 -0.61
CA GLY A 91 35.45 42.58 -1.97
C GLY A 91 34.20 41.70 -2.12
N ASN A 92 33.86 41.40 -3.37
CA ASN A 92 32.64 40.67 -3.77
C ASN A 92 32.97 39.43 -4.62
N THR A 93 34.08 38.74 -4.32
CA THR A 93 34.52 37.54 -5.03
C THR A 93 34.81 36.40 -4.06
N PHE A 94 34.84 35.15 -4.54
CA PHE A 94 35.25 34.00 -3.73
C PHE A 94 36.65 34.19 -3.13
N SER A 95 37.59 34.79 -3.88
CA SER A 95 38.92 35.14 -3.35
C SER A 95 38.87 36.09 -2.15
N SER A 96 37.94 37.06 -2.14
CA SER A 96 37.80 37.97 -0.99
C SER A 96 37.27 37.26 0.28
N ILE A 97 36.41 36.25 0.10
CA ILE A 97 35.99 35.37 1.21
C ILE A 97 37.18 34.53 1.67
N GLN A 98 37.94 33.95 0.73
CA GLN A 98 39.13 33.16 1.07
C GLN A 98 40.16 33.97 1.86
N SER A 99 40.43 35.23 1.48
CA SER A 99 41.32 36.13 2.24
C SER A 99 40.82 36.35 3.67
N SER A 100 39.51 36.48 3.85
CA SER A 100 38.89 36.64 5.18
C SER A 100 39.07 35.39 6.03
N ILE A 101 38.82 34.21 5.47
CA ILE A 101 39.06 32.92 6.13
C ILE A 101 40.54 32.76 6.50
N ASN A 102 41.45 33.14 5.61
CA ASN A 102 42.90 33.07 5.85
C ASN A 102 43.31 33.95 7.06
N SER A 103 42.68 35.11 7.23
CA SER A 103 42.93 36.01 8.38
C SER A 103 42.22 35.61 9.68
N ALA A 104 41.16 34.80 9.60
CA ALA A 104 40.36 34.39 10.74
C ALA A 104 41.07 33.38 11.65
N LYS A 105 40.60 33.27 12.89
CA LYS A 105 40.92 32.21 13.86
C LYS A 105 39.74 31.24 14.00
N SER A 106 40.00 30.02 14.46
CA SER A 106 38.91 29.10 14.82
C SER A 106 38.00 29.75 15.88
N GLY A 107 36.69 29.61 15.71
CA GLY A 107 35.64 30.25 16.51
C GLY A 107 35.11 31.56 15.94
N ASP A 108 35.80 32.18 14.98
CA ASP A 108 35.38 33.43 14.34
C ASP A 108 34.15 33.27 13.43
N THR A 109 33.54 34.41 13.09
CA THR A 109 32.47 34.49 12.08
C THR A 109 32.93 35.30 10.88
N ILE A 110 32.76 34.74 9.68
CA ILE A 110 32.85 35.50 8.43
C ILE A 110 31.45 36.01 8.09
N ASN A 111 31.26 37.32 8.14
CA ASN A 111 29.99 37.96 7.84
C ASN A 111 29.99 38.50 6.40
N LEU A 112 29.12 37.94 5.56
CA LEU A 112 28.99 38.28 4.15
C LEU A 112 28.02 39.45 3.90
N ASN A 113 27.30 39.91 4.93
CA ASN A 113 26.47 41.11 4.92
C ASN A 113 25.43 41.18 3.77
N GLY A 114 24.87 40.06 3.34
CA GLY A 114 23.83 40.01 2.31
C GLY A 114 24.31 40.31 0.89
N LYS A 115 25.63 40.32 0.65
CA LYS A 115 26.20 40.69 -0.64
C LYS A 115 26.26 39.50 -1.60
N THR A 116 26.38 39.80 -2.89
CA THR A 116 26.70 38.81 -3.93
C THR A 116 28.21 38.65 -4.07
N TYR A 117 28.67 37.41 -4.11
CA TYR A 117 30.06 37.01 -4.30
C TYR A 117 30.17 36.09 -5.51
N THR A 118 31.04 36.46 -6.46
CA THR A 118 31.21 35.70 -7.70
C THR A 118 32.42 34.77 -7.67
N GLY A 119 32.25 33.58 -8.23
CA GLY A 119 33.27 32.57 -8.42
C GLY A 119 34.24 32.91 -9.55
N ASN A 120 35.47 32.43 -9.41
CA ASN A 120 36.57 32.60 -10.36
C ASN A 120 37.18 31.27 -10.83
N GLY A 121 36.43 30.17 -10.70
CA GLY A 121 36.87 28.82 -11.04
C GLY A 121 37.57 28.05 -9.93
N THR A 122 37.70 28.62 -8.73
CA THR A 122 38.20 27.91 -7.55
C THR A 122 37.20 27.96 -6.40
N ALA A 123 37.00 26.81 -5.74
CA ALA A 123 36.15 26.72 -4.55
C ALA A 123 36.85 27.35 -3.34
N ILE A 124 36.06 27.91 -2.42
CA ILE A 124 36.53 28.48 -1.16
C ILE A 124 36.85 27.33 -0.20
N ILE A 125 38.09 27.28 0.30
CA ILE A 125 38.56 26.28 1.24
C ILE A 125 38.36 26.78 2.66
N VAL A 126 37.54 26.04 3.44
CA VAL A 126 37.31 26.28 4.86
C VAL A 126 38.09 25.26 5.67
N ASN A 127 39.24 25.69 6.18
CA ASN A 127 40.18 24.87 6.95
C ASN A 127 40.28 25.27 8.43
N LYS A 128 39.31 26.05 8.92
CA LYS A 128 39.18 26.47 10.32
C LYS A 128 37.74 26.28 10.77
N SER A 129 37.55 25.90 12.03
CA SER A 129 36.20 25.75 12.62
C SER A 129 35.57 27.14 12.83
N ILE A 130 34.81 27.62 11.85
CA ILE A 130 34.25 28.97 11.81
C ILE A 130 32.78 28.96 11.40
N THR A 131 32.11 30.08 11.63
CA THR A 131 30.76 30.32 11.09
C THR A 131 30.85 31.21 9.85
N ILE A 132 30.23 30.81 8.75
CA ILE A 132 29.99 31.68 7.59
C ILE A 132 28.52 32.13 7.67
N SER A 133 28.32 33.43 7.87
CA SER A 133 26.98 34.03 7.98
C SER A 133 26.71 34.91 6.77
N GLY A 134 25.68 34.56 6.00
CA GLY A 134 25.29 35.29 4.81
C GLY A 134 24.58 36.62 5.08
N GLY A 135 24.08 36.86 6.29
CA GLY A 135 23.32 38.05 6.67
C GLY A 135 22.32 37.75 7.78
N SER A 136 21.23 38.51 7.86
CA SER A 136 20.17 38.30 8.86
C SER A 136 18.77 38.34 8.25
N GLY A 137 17.86 37.56 8.82
CA GLY A 137 16.46 37.49 8.36
C GLY A 137 16.34 37.05 6.90
N ALA A 138 15.57 37.80 6.12
CA ALA A 138 15.35 37.53 4.69
C ALA A 138 16.55 37.93 3.79
N VAL A 139 17.54 38.65 4.32
CA VAL A 139 18.71 39.11 3.56
C VAL A 139 19.79 38.04 3.62
N ARG A 140 19.93 37.27 2.53
CA ARG A 140 20.96 36.24 2.33
C ARG A 140 22.08 36.75 1.46
N ALA A 141 23.30 36.27 1.68
CA ALA A 141 24.40 36.48 0.74
C ALA A 141 24.28 35.49 -0.42
N THR A 142 24.42 35.97 -1.64
CA THR A 142 24.45 35.12 -2.84
C THR A 142 25.88 34.72 -3.14
N LEU A 143 26.14 33.43 -3.21
CA LEU A 143 27.40 32.82 -3.62
C LEU A 143 27.17 32.20 -5.01
N ASP A 144 27.56 32.94 -6.06
CA ASP A 144 27.36 32.55 -7.45
C ASP A 144 28.67 32.00 -8.04
N ALA A 145 28.73 30.70 -8.28
CA ALA A 145 29.94 30.07 -8.83
C ALA A 145 30.13 30.31 -10.34
N ASN A 146 29.20 30.98 -11.02
CA ASN A 146 29.23 31.26 -12.46
C ASN A 146 29.41 30.00 -13.35
N LYS A 147 29.01 28.82 -12.87
CA LYS A 147 29.24 27.51 -13.51
C LYS A 147 30.73 27.17 -13.69
N LEU A 148 31.61 27.75 -12.89
CA LEU A 148 33.06 27.56 -13.02
C LEU A 148 33.63 26.55 -12.00
N SER A 149 33.00 26.37 -10.84
CA SER A 149 33.51 25.51 -9.75
C SER A 149 32.39 25.09 -8.77
N GLY A 150 32.75 24.30 -7.75
CA GLY A 150 32.01 24.26 -6.49
C GLY A 150 32.17 25.56 -5.68
N ILE A 151 31.45 25.70 -4.56
CA ILE A 151 31.46 26.93 -3.74
C ILE A 151 32.31 26.77 -2.48
N PHE A 152 31.96 25.86 -1.56
CA PHE A 152 32.73 25.59 -0.35
C PHE A 152 33.28 24.17 -0.31
N LYS A 153 34.56 24.05 0.01
CA LYS A 153 35.22 22.81 0.41
C LYS A 153 35.63 22.91 1.88
N VAL A 154 34.89 22.24 2.75
CA VAL A 154 35.10 22.20 4.20
C VAL A 154 35.97 21.00 4.56
N THR A 155 37.11 21.27 5.20
CA THR A 155 38.14 20.26 5.51
C THR A 155 38.38 20.11 7.01
N VAL A 156 37.50 20.63 7.85
CA VAL A 156 37.59 20.57 9.31
C VAL A 156 36.20 20.52 9.95
N PRO A 157 36.06 19.96 11.17
CA PRO A 157 34.80 19.93 11.91
C PRO A 157 34.32 21.33 12.36
N ASN A 158 33.08 21.37 12.86
CA ASN A 158 32.43 22.48 13.54
C ASN A 158 32.26 23.73 12.66
N VAL A 159 32.10 23.54 11.34
CA VAL A 159 31.82 24.62 10.39
C VAL A 159 30.33 24.79 10.21
N LYS A 160 29.87 26.03 10.34
CA LYS A 160 28.46 26.41 10.17
C LYS A 160 28.29 27.30 8.95
N LEU A 161 27.34 26.96 8.08
CA LEU A 161 26.92 27.79 6.96
C LEU A 161 25.49 28.24 7.21
N ILE A 162 25.29 29.55 7.33
CA ILE A 162 24.03 30.11 7.79
C ILE A 162 23.58 31.23 6.86
N ASN A 163 22.32 31.18 6.41
CA ASN A 163 21.66 32.29 5.72
C ASN A 163 22.31 32.67 4.37
N CYS A 164 22.62 31.69 3.52
CA CYS A 164 23.27 31.89 2.22
C CYS A 164 22.43 31.33 1.06
N ASP A 165 22.53 31.97 -0.11
CA ASP A 165 22.05 31.45 -1.39
C ASP A 165 23.24 30.90 -2.20
N PHE A 166 23.22 29.61 -2.52
CA PHE A 166 24.24 28.89 -3.27
C PHE A 166 23.75 28.61 -4.69
N ILE A 167 24.34 29.27 -5.70
CA ILE A 167 23.84 29.18 -7.07
C ILE A 167 24.93 28.86 -8.10
N ASN A 168 24.48 28.22 -9.19
CA ASN A 168 25.27 27.98 -10.40
C ASN A 168 26.60 27.25 -10.16
N ALA A 169 26.71 26.37 -9.15
CA ALA A 169 27.88 25.50 -9.04
C ALA A 169 27.94 24.52 -10.23
N ASN A 170 29.16 24.24 -10.71
CA ASN A 170 29.45 23.19 -11.71
C ASN A 170 30.11 21.94 -11.10
N ASP A 171 30.15 21.91 -9.77
CA ASP A 171 30.49 20.77 -8.93
C ASP A 171 29.65 20.91 -7.64
N LYS A 172 29.91 20.09 -6.62
CA LYS A 172 29.34 20.21 -5.27
C LYS A 172 29.36 21.67 -4.80
N ALA A 173 28.19 22.28 -4.62
CA ALA A 173 28.10 23.62 -4.08
C ALA A 173 28.74 23.66 -2.68
N VAL A 174 28.43 22.68 -1.83
CA VAL A 174 29.07 22.52 -0.52
C VAL A 174 29.57 21.09 -0.35
N TYR A 175 30.85 20.95 0.00
CA TYR A 175 31.48 19.66 0.26
C TYR A 175 32.14 19.62 1.64
N TYR A 176 31.64 18.78 2.55
CA TYR A 176 32.26 18.46 3.83
C TYR A 176 33.08 17.17 3.72
N LEU A 177 34.41 17.24 3.92
CA LEU A 177 35.31 16.07 3.84
C LEU A 177 35.39 15.26 5.14
N GLU A 178 35.22 15.91 6.28
CA GLU A 178 35.28 15.28 7.59
C GLU A 178 34.69 16.20 8.66
N GLY A 179 34.25 15.59 9.76
CA GLY A 179 33.81 16.31 10.95
C GLY A 179 32.34 16.73 10.94
N ASN A 180 31.84 17.16 12.10
CA ASN A 180 30.47 17.64 12.26
C ASN A 180 30.23 19.01 11.58
N GLY A 181 28.97 19.34 11.30
CA GLY A 181 28.62 20.57 10.58
C GLY A 181 27.15 20.95 10.70
N GLN A 182 26.87 22.22 10.39
CA GLN A 182 25.52 22.75 10.36
C GLN A 182 25.30 23.58 9.09
N ILE A 183 24.20 23.31 8.39
CA ILE A 183 23.68 24.17 7.32
C ILE A 183 22.28 24.60 7.71
N SER A 184 22.04 25.91 7.79
CA SER A 184 20.76 26.45 8.28
C SER A 184 20.30 27.69 7.51
N ASN A 185 19.00 27.75 7.20
CA ASN A 185 18.38 28.89 6.52
C ASN A 185 19.01 29.21 5.14
N CYS A 186 19.43 28.19 4.39
CA CYS A 186 20.13 28.37 3.12
C CYS A 186 19.26 27.95 1.93
N ASN A 187 19.48 28.56 0.77
CA ASN A 187 18.94 28.07 -0.49
C ASN A 187 20.06 27.55 -1.38
N PHE A 188 19.78 26.47 -2.10
CA PHE A 188 20.62 25.92 -3.14
C PHE A 188 19.80 25.87 -4.42
N ASN A 189 20.27 26.51 -5.50
CA ASN A 189 19.48 26.60 -6.74
C ASN A 189 20.36 26.47 -7.99
N HIS A 190 19.92 25.69 -8.97
CA HIS A 190 20.62 25.48 -10.26
C HIS A 190 22.09 25.10 -10.09
N ASN A 191 22.39 24.25 -9.11
CA ASN A 191 23.71 23.68 -8.96
C ASN A 191 23.72 22.37 -9.74
N ASN A 192 24.76 22.19 -10.56
CA ASN A 192 24.92 21.03 -11.42
C ASN A 192 26.28 20.40 -11.16
N ALA A 193 26.35 19.08 -11.03
CA ALA A 193 27.63 18.38 -10.87
C ALA A 193 27.80 17.29 -11.92
N SER A 194 28.89 17.38 -12.69
CA SER A 194 29.36 16.33 -13.61
C SER A 194 29.90 15.09 -12.90
N THR A 195 30.13 15.18 -11.58
CA THR A 195 30.70 14.12 -10.77
C THR A 195 29.66 13.44 -9.88
N PHE A 196 29.56 13.86 -8.61
CA PHE A 196 28.64 13.36 -7.58
C PHE A 196 27.48 14.34 -7.38
N CYS A 197 27.13 14.62 -6.12
CA CYS A 197 26.03 15.47 -5.71
C CYS A 197 26.23 16.93 -6.07
N ALA A 198 25.19 17.59 -6.56
CA ALA A 198 25.28 18.98 -7.00
C ALA A 198 25.17 20.00 -5.86
N HIS A 199 24.28 19.78 -4.89
CA HIS A 199 24.06 20.74 -3.81
C HIS A 199 25.02 20.51 -2.65
N ILE A 200 24.88 19.39 -1.96
CA ILE A 200 25.66 19.09 -0.76
C ILE A 200 26.19 17.67 -0.87
N TYR A 201 27.47 17.53 -0.54
CA TYR A 201 28.04 16.24 -0.23
C TYR A 201 28.71 16.30 1.14
N VAL A 202 28.31 15.41 2.04
CA VAL A 202 28.99 15.16 3.31
C VAL A 202 29.64 13.79 3.22
N TYR A 203 30.96 13.77 3.33
CA TYR A 203 31.76 12.55 3.18
C TYR A 203 31.54 11.58 4.35
N PRO A 204 31.62 10.26 4.10
CA PRO A 204 31.62 9.23 5.14
C PRO A 204 32.61 9.53 6.29
N ASN A 205 32.29 9.09 7.50
CA ASN A 205 32.99 9.36 8.78
C ASN A 205 32.64 10.70 9.46
N THR A 206 31.69 11.45 8.91
CA THR A 206 31.09 12.57 9.61
C THR A 206 30.12 12.07 10.70
N THR A 207 30.08 12.74 11.84
CA THR A 207 29.09 12.52 12.89
C THR A 207 28.39 13.84 13.25
N ASN A 208 27.14 13.80 13.73
CA ASN A 208 26.42 14.97 14.24
C ASN A 208 26.25 16.08 13.18
N PHE A 209 25.57 15.76 12.07
CA PHE A 209 25.30 16.74 11.01
C PHE A 209 23.86 17.26 11.09
N LEU A 210 23.71 18.58 11.11
CA LEU A 210 22.41 19.25 11.14
C LEU A 210 22.17 20.00 9.83
N LEU A 211 21.12 19.62 9.11
CA LEU A 211 20.60 20.35 7.97
C LEU A 211 19.18 20.83 8.30
N GLU A 212 18.95 22.14 8.30
CA GLU A 212 17.65 22.67 8.72
C GLU A 212 17.19 23.91 7.96
N ASN A 213 15.87 24.08 7.87
CA ASN A 213 15.23 25.30 7.35
C ASN A 213 15.79 25.73 5.99
N SER A 214 16.14 24.76 5.13
CA SER A 214 16.91 25.02 3.90
C SER A 214 16.20 24.45 2.69
N ASN A 215 16.38 25.11 1.54
CA ASN A 215 15.68 24.77 0.31
C ASN A 215 16.64 24.37 -0.82
N PHE A 216 16.25 23.37 -1.60
CA PHE A 216 17.04 22.74 -2.66
C PHE A 216 16.21 22.67 -3.94
N TYR A 217 16.60 23.47 -4.92
CA TYR A 217 15.84 23.70 -6.14
C TYR A 217 16.67 23.39 -7.38
N ASN A 218 16.05 22.70 -8.33
CA ASN A 218 16.58 22.54 -9.68
C ASN A 218 18.02 22.01 -9.72
N GLY A 219 18.37 21.11 -8.79
CA GLY A 219 19.66 20.43 -8.77
C GLY A 219 19.74 19.37 -9.86
N PHE A 220 20.89 19.29 -10.53
CA PHE A 220 21.17 18.21 -11.47
C PHE A 220 22.48 17.50 -11.13
N SER A 221 22.39 16.21 -10.82
CA SER A 221 23.55 15.36 -10.56
C SER A 221 23.61 14.20 -11.54
N TRP A 222 24.80 13.87 -12.05
CA TRP A 222 24.95 12.67 -12.88
C TRP A 222 25.08 11.38 -12.05
N LYS A 223 25.38 11.46 -10.75
CA LYS A 223 25.57 10.29 -9.87
C LYS A 223 24.97 10.50 -8.47
N TYR A 224 24.50 9.41 -7.85
CA TYR A 224 23.98 9.36 -6.48
C TYR A 224 22.73 10.24 -6.27
N SER A 225 22.86 11.39 -5.59
CA SER A 225 21.77 12.27 -5.11
C SER A 225 22.16 13.74 -5.27
N ASN A 226 21.22 14.68 -5.28
CA ASN A 226 21.55 16.11 -5.23
C ASN A 226 22.06 16.57 -3.86
N VAL A 227 21.58 15.97 -2.77
CA VAL A 227 22.08 16.15 -1.41
C VAL A 227 22.38 14.78 -0.83
N ALA A 228 23.66 14.46 -0.59
CA ALA A 228 24.01 13.23 0.13
C ALA A 228 24.73 13.55 1.44
N ILE A 229 24.15 13.06 2.54
CA ILE A 229 24.68 13.18 3.88
C ILE A 229 25.11 11.80 4.37
N ALA A 230 26.34 11.41 4.02
CA ALA A 230 26.94 10.18 4.53
C ALA A 230 27.56 10.44 5.91
N ALA A 231 26.70 10.60 6.91
CA ALA A 231 27.09 10.80 8.30
C ALA A 231 26.28 9.92 9.26
N ASN A 232 26.82 9.69 10.46
CA ASN A 232 26.06 9.12 11.58
C ASN A 232 25.51 10.25 12.48
N ASN A 233 24.39 10.03 13.15
CA ASN A 233 23.66 11.06 13.89
C ASN A 233 23.31 12.28 13.02
N VAL A 234 22.42 12.06 12.05
CA VAL A 234 21.98 13.09 11.09
C VAL A 234 20.59 13.58 11.45
N THR A 235 20.41 14.90 11.50
CA THR A 235 19.08 15.52 11.56
C THR A 235 18.88 16.38 10.34
N VAL A 236 17.86 16.05 9.54
CA VAL A 236 17.35 16.89 8.46
C VAL A 236 15.95 17.35 8.84
N ARG A 237 15.71 18.65 8.95
CA ARG A 237 14.38 19.14 9.35
C ARG A 237 13.95 20.42 8.68
N ASN A 238 12.64 20.56 8.42
CA ASN A 238 12.06 21.76 7.81
C ASN A 238 12.74 22.11 6.47
N CYS A 239 13.06 21.10 5.67
CA CYS A 239 13.77 21.27 4.40
C CYS A 239 12.85 21.00 3.21
N THR A 240 13.09 21.73 2.12
CA THR A 240 12.29 21.62 0.89
C THR A 240 13.19 21.21 -0.27
N PHE A 241 12.79 20.18 -1.01
CA PHE A 241 13.49 19.64 -2.18
C PHE A 241 12.54 19.62 -3.38
N ILE A 242 12.77 20.49 -4.36
CA ILE A 242 11.90 20.61 -5.54
C ILE A 242 12.68 20.52 -6.84
N ASN A 243 12.17 19.72 -7.79
CA ASN A 243 12.70 19.56 -9.14
C ASN A 243 14.18 19.11 -9.18
N ASN A 244 14.62 18.32 -8.19
CA ASN A 244 15.98 17.80 -8.18
C ASN A 244 16.03 16.50 -8.98
N THR A 245 16.93 16.44 -9.94
CA THR A 245 17.08 15.29 -10.83
C THR A 245 18.45 14.66 -10.68
N VAL A 246 18.47 13.35 -10.54
CA VAL A 246 19.65 12.54 -10.81
C VAL A 246 19.36 11.75 -12.07
N ARG A 247 20.18 11.95 -13.10
CA ARG A 247 20.07 11.19 -14.35
C ARG A 247 21.42 10.63 -14.74
N ASN A 248 21.49 9.33 -14.98
CA ASN A 248 22.72 8.67 -15.44
C ASN A 248 22.45 7.84 -16.70
N ASN A 249 23.36 7.93 -17.68
CA ASN A 249 23.34 7.20 -18.95
C ASN A 249 24.38 6.06 -18.99
N GLU A 250 25.06 5.82 -17.88
CA GLU A 250 26.00 4.73 -17.65
C GLU A 250 25.39 3.74 -16.65
N SER A 251 25.96 2.55 -16.51
CA SER A 251 25.54 1.52 -15.55
C SER A 251 25.85 1.87 -14.08
N ILE A 252 25.73 3.14 -13.69
CA ILE A 252 25.96 3.64 -12.32
C ILE A 252 24.62 4.00 -11.68
N GLN A 253 24.48 3.67 -10.41
CA GLN A 253 23.25 3.86 -9.64
C GLN A 253 22.87 5.34 -9.45
N ALA A 254 21.59 5.65 -9.64
CA ALA A 254 20.95 6.90 -9.21
C ALA A 254 20.05 6.63 -7.98
N CYS A 255 20.17 7.45 -6.94
CA CYS A 255 19.50 7.24 -5.64
C CYS A 255 19.04 8.55 -5.03
N GLY A 256 17.79 8.64 -4.57
CA GLY A 256 17.35 9.78 -3.76
C GLY A 256 17.46 11.09 -4.53
N GLY A 257 16.64 11.26 -5.58
CA GLY A 257 16.75 12.39 -6.51
C GLY A 257 16.92 13.77 -5.83
N GLY A 258 16.30 13.96 -4.67
CA GLY A 258 16.56 15.11 -3.79
C GLY A 258 17.60 14.84 -2.69
N LEU A 259 17.43 13.78 -1.91
CA LEU A 259 18.17 13.53 -0.67
C LEU A 259 18.59 12.06 -0.49
N GLN A 260 19.81 11.86 0.01
CA GLN A 260 20.27 10.59 0.57
C GLN A 260 20.85 10.80 1.98
N VAL A 261 20.46 9.96 2.95
CA VAL A 261 20.95 10.02 4.34
C VAL A 261 21.50 8.67 4.82
N GLY A 262 22.69 8.72 5.42
CA GLY A 262 23.36 7.62 6.13
C GLY A 262 24.58 7.05 5.39
N VAL A 263 25.46 6.36 6.13
CA VAL A 263 26.81 5.98 5.66
C VAL A 263 26.91 4.58 5.02
N SER A 264 26.17 3.60 5.52
CA SER A 264 26.31 2.19 5.14
C SER A 264 25.02 1.42 5.40
N GLU A 265 24.81 0.35 4.63
CA GLU A 265 23.73 -0.64 4.83
C GLU A 265 23.98 -1.55 6.03
N THR A 266 25.22 -1.62 6.54
CA THR A 266 25.64 -2.55 7.59
C THR A 266 25.80 -1.93 8.98
N MET A 267 25.70 -0.59 9.09
CA MET A 267 25.79 0.11 10.37
C MET A 267 24.45 0.74 10.71
N ILE A 268 23.99 0.55 11.94
CA ILE A 268 22.83 1.27 12.48
C ILE A 268 23.23 2.74 12.60
N ASN A 269 22.68 3.58 11.73
CA ASN A 269 22.77 5.02 11.87
C ASN A 269 21.79 5.46 12.96
N ILE A 270 22.07 6.61 13.56
CA ILE A 270 21.06 7.35 14.32
C ILE A 270 20.71 8.55 13.46
N GLY A 271 19.44 8.87 13.31
CA GLY A 271 19.07 10.10 12.63
C GLY A 271 17.59 10.24 12.35
N SER A 272 17.21 11.43 11.91
CA SER A 272 15.84 11.75 11.56
C SER A 272 15.74 12.67 10.35
N VAL A 273 14.66 12.48 9.61
CA VAL A 273 14.20 13.38 8.54
C VAL A 273 12.77 13.80 8.88
N GLU A 274 12.59 15.07 9.20
CA GLU A 274 11.36 15.57 9.85
C GLU A 274 10.83 16.82 9.17
N ASN A 275 9.51 16.93 8.99
CA ASN A 275 8.87 18.13 8.46
C ASN A 275 9.46 18.56 7.10
N CYS A 276 9.81 17.61 6.24
CA CYS A 276 10.43 17.88 4.95
C CYS A 276 9.41 17.77 3.81
N LEU A 277 9.63 18.54 2.75
CA LEU A 277 8.81 18.56 1.55
C LEU A 277 9.62 18.15 0.32
N PHE A 278 9.13 17.15 -0.41
CA PHE A 278 9.76 16.62 -1.63
C PHE A 278 8.78 16.68 -2.80
N ILE A 279 9.04 17.53 -3.79
CA ILE A 279 8.15 17.73 -4.94
C ILE A 279 8.92 17.51 -6.26
N ASN A 280 8.37 16.71 -7.17
CA ASN A 280 8.90 16.54 -8.53
C ASN A 280 10.39 16.14 -8.58
N ASN A 281 10.90 15.43 -7.58
CA ASN A 281 12.27 14.93 -7.62
C ASN A 281 12.31 13.64 -8.44
N SER A 282 13.45 13.39 -9.11
CA SER A 282 13.57 12.23 -9.96
C SER A 282 14.94 11.54 -9.90
N ALA A 283 14.91 10.21 -9.93
CA ALA A 283 16.07 9.35 -10.10
C ALA A 283 15.87 8.46 -11.33
N ILE A 284 16.72 8.66 -12.35
CA ILE A 284 16.60 8.00 -13.65
C ILE A 284 17.95 7.42 -14.06
N SER A 285 18.03 6.10 -14.26
CA SER A 285 19.15 5.53 -15.00
C SER A 285 18.82 4.17 -15.61
N ASP A 286 19.65 3.74 -16.56
CA ASP A 286 19.53 2.42 -17.17
C ASP A 286 19.93 1.29 -16.20
N ASN A 287 20.64 1.61 -15.10
CA ASN A 287 21.03 0.64 -14.08
C ASN A 287 19.80 0.10 -13.31
N GLU A 288 19.73 -1.22 -13.19
CA GLU A 288 18.63 -1.94 -12.52
C GLU A 288 18.48 -1.60 -11.04
N THR A 289 19.56 -1.19 -10.36
CA THR A 289 19.58 -0.86 -8.93
C THR A 289 19.17 0.59 -8.61
N THR A 290 18.75 1.37 -9.61
CA THR A 290 18.25 2.75 -9.43
C THR A 290 17.03 2.75 -8.51
N HIS A 291 16.96 3.72 -7.60
CA HIS A 291 15.86 3.77 -6.64
C HIS A 291 15.61 5.16 -6.05
N ALA A 292 14.51 5.32 -5.31
CA ALA A 292 14.15 6.51 -4.54
C ALA A 292 14.13 7.80 -5.37
N GLY A 293 13.03 8.09 -6.05
CA GLY A 293 12.90 9.32 -6.85
C GLY A 293 13.12 10.60 -6.04
N ALA A 294 12.79 10.61 -4.74
CA ALA A 294 13.05 11.72 -3.85
C ALA A 294 14.13 11.44 -2.80
N PHE A 295 13.94 10.40 -2.01
CA PHE A 295 14.66 10.23 -0.75
C PHE A 295 15.09 8.80 -0.49
N CYS A 296 16.38 8.58 -0.29
CA CYS A 296 16.90 7.29 0.12
C CYS A 296 17.51 7.37 1.52
N PHE A 297 17.23 6.38 2.37
CA PHE A 297 17.86 6.29 3.68
C PHE A 297 18.38 4.89 4.02
N ARG A 298 19.35 4.91 4.94
CA ARG A 298 20.07 3.75 5.48
C ARG A 298 19.55 3.37 6.88
N PRO A 299 19.95 2.22 7.45
CA PRO A 299 19.47 1.75 8.75
C PRO A 299 19.46 2.77 9.87
N GLY A 300 18.35 2.80 10.63
CA GLY A 300 18.17 3.60 11.85
C GLY A 300 17.79 5.08 11.63
N ILE A 301 17.51 5.48 10.39
CA ILE A 301 16.90 6.78 10.09
C ILE A 301 15.38 6.70 10.26
N LYS A 302 14.83 7.62 11.05
CA LYS A 302 13.37 7.79 11.23
C LYS A 302 12.85 8.89 10.33
N VAL A 303 11.72 8.66 9.68
CA VAL A 303 11.09 9.64 8.80
C VAL A 303 9.77 10.06 9.39
N SER A 304 9.55 11.36 9.58
CA SER A 304 8.27 11.82 10.11
C SER A 304 7.77 13.14 9.53
N ASN A 305 6.45 13.32 9.58
CA ASN A 305 5.76 14.57 9.26
C ASN A 305 6.16 15.14 7.89
N SER A 306 6.51 14.29 6.93
CA SER A 306 7.11 14.69 5.65
C SER A 306 6.16 14.39 4.50
N THR A 307 6.22 15.22 3.45
CA THR A 307 5.31 15.16 2.31
C THR A 307 6.08 14.93 1.02
N PHE A 308 5.61 13.96 0.21
CA PHE A 308 6.21 13.52 -1.04
C PHE A 308 5.17 13.61 -2.16
N ILE A 309 5.38 14.50 -3.13
CA ILE A 309 4.43 14.76 -4.22
C ILE A 309 5.12 14.60 -5.57
N ASN A 310 4.51 13.84 -6.48
CA ASN A 310 4.94 13.72 -7.88
C ASN A 310 6.41 13.30 -8.06
N ASN A 311 6.98 12.54 -7.12
CA ASN A 311 8.36 12.07 -7.26
C ASN A 311 8.39 10.81 -8.13
N TYR A 312 9.45 10.67 -8.92
CA TYR A 312 9.55 9.65 -9.94
C TYR A 312 10.87 8.89 -9.93
N CYS A 313 10.79 7.57 -9.94
CA CYS A 313 11.92 6.70 -10.25
C CYS A 313 11.60 5.77 -11.42
N ASN A 314 12.46 5.69 -12.44
CA ASN A 314 12.23 4.78 -13.57
C ASN A 314 12.39 3.29 -13.22
N ARG A 315 12.76 2.96 -11.97
CA ARG A 315 12.92 1.59 -11.47
C ARG A 315 12.12 1.38 -10.18
N VAL A 316 12.62 1.80 -9.01
CA VAL A 316 12.06 1.38 -7.72
C VAL A 316 11.89 2.53 -6.74
N GLY A 317 10.78 2.57 -6.00
CA GLY A 317 10.53 3.56 -4.96
C GLY A 317 10.39 4.97 -5.54
N GLY A 318 9.21 5.32 -6.04
CA GLY A 318 9.01 6.61 -6.71
C GLY A 318 9.26 7.80 -5.81
N ALA A 319 8.85 7.73 -4.53
CA ALA A 319 9.27 8.69 -3.52
C ALA A 319 10.51 8.22 -2.77
N THR A 320 10.41 7.10 -2.08
CA THR A 320 11.36 6.70 -1.04
C THR A 320 11.76 5.23 -1.15
N THR A 321 13.02 4.96 -0.82
CA THR A 321 13.52 3.59 -0.65
C THR A 321 14.30 3.46 0.64
N LEU A 322 13.99 2.38 1.36
CA LEU A 322 14.63 2.02 2.62
C LEU A 322 15.35 0.68 2.50
N HIS A 323 16.62 0.63 2.91
CA HIS A 323 17.50 -0.54 2.75
C HIS A 323 17.62 -1.37 4.04
N SER A 324 16.68 -1.22 4.97
CA SER A 324 16.78 -1.69 6.34
C SER A 324 15.49 -1.46 7.11
N ASP A 325 15.45 -1.85 8.39
CA ASP A 325 14.40 -1.46 9.31
C ASP A 325 14.12 0.05 9.23
N GLY A 326 12.84 0.41 9.17
CA GLY A 326 12.42 1.78 8.88
C GLY A 326 11.13 2.16 9.59
N ASP A 327 11.15 3.32 10.24
CA ASP A 327 9.97 3.98 10.79
C ASP A 327 9.57 5.15 9.87
N ILE A 328 8.34 5.10 9.35
CA ILE A 328 7.74 6.16 8.54
C ILE A 328 6.43 6.58 9.21
N LEU A 329 6.42 7.79 9.77
CA LEU A 329 5.38 8.24 10.70
C LEU A 329 4.74 9.55 10.22
N ASN A 330 3.42 9.64 10.18
CA ASN A 330 2.72 10.89 9.84
C ASN A 330 3.14 11.49 8.49
N CYS A 331 3.45 10.65 7.50
CA CYS A 331 3.91 11.10 6.19
C CYS A 331 2.78 11.06 5.15
N ILE A 332 2.91 11.89 4.12
CA ILE A 332 1.93 12.01 3.03
C ILE A 332 2.64 11.73 1.70
N PHE A 333 2.09 10.82 0.90
CA PHE A 333 2.62 10.42 -0.40
C PHE A 333 1.54 10.55 -1.48
N ILE A 334 1.69 11.51 -2.38
CA ILE A 334 0.70 11.82 -3.42
C ILE A 334 1.35 11.71 -4.80
N ASN A 335 0.70 10.98 -5.72
CA ASN A 335 1.08 10.93 -7.14
C ASN A 335 2.53 10.50 -7.41
N ASN A 336 3.16 9.76 -6.49
CA ASN A 336 4.52 9.27 -6.72
C ASN A 336 4.47 8.04 -7.61
N SER A 337 5.48 7.89 -8.48
CA SER A 337 5.48 6.81 -9.47
C SER A 337 6.83 6.11 -9.60
N ALA A 338 6.76 4.79 -9.79
CA ALA A 338 7.92 3.94 -10.02
C ALA A 338 7.74 3.07 -11.27
N GLY A 339 8.84 2.78 -11.97
CA GLY A 339 8.83 1.92 -13.15
C GLY A 339 8.67 0.42 -12.86
N ILE A 340 8.81 -0.04 -11.61
CA ILE A 340 8.75 -1.46 -11.23
C ILE A 340 8.04 -1.66 -9.88
N TYR A 341 8.61 -1.17 -8.77
CA TYR A 341 8.13 -1.46 -7.42
C TYR A 341 7.84 -0.18 -6.63
N GLY A 342 6.70 -0.13 -5.95
CA GLY A 342 6.44 0.89 -4.92
C GLY A 342 6.39 2.30 -5.47
N GLY A 343 5.23 2.78 -5.91
CA GLY A 343 5.09 4.15 -6.42
C GLY A 343 5.49 5.20 -5.38
N ALA A 344 5.17 4.96 -4.11
CA ALA A 344 5.66 5.74 -2.99
C ALA A 344 6.89 5.11 -2.34
N ILE A 345 6.75 3.92 -1.75
CA ILE A 345 7.77 3.30 -0.89
C ILE A 345 8.17 1.94 -1.45
N SER A 346 9.48 1.67 -1.51
CA SER A 346 9.99 0.31 -1.72
C SER A 346 11.15 -0.04 -0.80
N THR A 347 11.36 -1.33 -0.54
CA THR A 347 12.58 -1.86 0.09
C THR A 347 13.70 -2.23 -0.89
N GLY A 348 13.53 -1.98 -2.19
CA GLY A 348 14.55 -2.33 -3.19
C GLY A 348 14.61 -3.84 -3.50
N PHE A 349 15.71 -4.26 -4.14
CA PHE A 349 15.88 -5.59 -4.73
C PHE A 349 16.54 -6.63 -3.81
N GLU A 350 17.48 -6.21 -2.97
CA GLU A 350 18.44 -7.13 -2.35
C GLU A 350 18.21 -7.42 -0.86
N VAL A 351 17.21 -6.80 -0.23
CA VAL A 351 17.08 -6.89 1.23
C VAL A 351 16.07 -7.97 1.63
N ASN A 352 16.55 -8.95 2.40
CA ASN A 352 15.71 -9.96 3.05
C ASN A 352 15.60 -9.62 4.54
N ASN A 353 14.41 -9.80 5.11
CA ASN A 353 14.13 -9.65 6.55
C ASN A 353 14.21 -8.21 7.11
N ILE A 354 13.66 -7.22 6.40
CA ILE A 354 13.44 -5.88 6.96
C ILE A 354 12.15 -5.86 7.79
N SER A 355 12.17 -5.17 8.94
CA SER A 355 10.98 -4.74 9.69
C SER A 355 10.61 -3.30 9.34
N VAL A 356 9.43 -3.10 8.74
CA VAL A 356 8.93 -1.77 8.36
C VAL A 356 7.75 -1.38 9.22
N ASN A 357 7.78 -0.19 9.81
CA ASN A 357 6.68 0.39 10.55
C ASN A 357 6.18 1.67 9.86
N ILE A 358 4.98 1.58 9.29
CA ILE A 358 4.26 2.69 8.66
C ILE A 358 3.08 3.04 9.57
N ASN A 359 3.06 4.27 10.07
CA ASN A 359 2.05 4.69 11.04
C ASN A 359 1.50 6.06 10.71
N SER A 360 0.16 6.17 10.69
CA SER A 360 -0.55 7.44 10.50
C SER A 360 -0.20 8.14 9.19
N CYS A 361 0.03 7.35 8.14
CA CYS A 361 0.44 7.85 6.82
C CYS A 361 -0.72 7.88 5.83
N ILE A 362 -0.60 8.75 4.81
CA ILE A 362 -1.56 8.86 3.70
C ILE A 362 -0.85 8.53 2.39
N PHE A 363 -1.44 7.65 1.59
CA PHE A 363 -0.99 7.25 0.27
C PHE A 363 -2.11 7.47 -0.74
N GLU A 364 -1.93 8.42 -1.63
CA GLU A 364 -2.93 8.81 -2.62
C GLU A 364 -2.37 8.78 -4.04
N ASN A 365 -3.08 8.10 -4.94
CA ASN A 365 -2.80 8.13 -6.37
C ASN A 365 -1.36 7.72 -6.76
N ASN A 366 -0.69 6.90 -5.94
CA ASN A 366 0.65 6.40 -6.23
C ASN A 366 0.57 5.23 -7.21
N THR A 367 1.53 5.15 -8.13
CA THR A 367 1.49 4.18 -9.24
C THR A 367 2.81 3.45 -9.42
N ALA A 368 2.75 2.13 -9.54
CA ALA A 368 3.87 1.28 -9.96
C ALA A 368 3.33 -0.01 -10.59
N PRO A 369 4.12 -0.78 -11.34
CA PRO A 369 3.67 -2.10 -11.83
C PRO A 369 3.30 -3.10 -10.73
N MET A 370 3.99 -3.05 -9.58
CA MET A 370 3.76 -3.92 -8.43
C MET A 370 3.87 -3.13 -7.12
N GLY A 371 2.87 -3.26 -6.23
CA GLY A 371 2.80 -2.43 -5.03
C GLY A 371 2.58 -0.96 -5.39
N GLY A 372 1.39 -0.60 -5.91
CA GLY A 372 1.15 0.72 -6.51
C GLY A 372 1.55 1.88 -5.60
N ALA A 373 1.27 1.80 -4.29
CA ALA A 373 1.89 2.67 -3.30
C ALA A 373 3.15 2.07 -2.70
N ILE A 374 3.04 0.86 -2.14
CA ILE A 374 4.07 0.27 -1.30
C ILE A 374 4.40 -1.14 -1.77
N GLN A 375 5.69 -1.40 -1.94
CA GLN A 375 6.22 -2.75 -2.08
C GLN A 375 7.26 -3.00 -0.99
N VAL A 376 7.14 -4.09 -0.23
CA VAL A 376 8.07 -4.42 0.85
C VAL A 376 8.45 -5.90 0.76
N LYS A 377 9.74 -6.17 0.88
CA LYS A 377 10.30 -7.50 1.10
C LYS A 377 10.86 -7.56 2.53
N GLY A 378 10.10 -8.12 3.46
CA GLY A 378 10.39 -8.01 4.87
C GLY A 378 9.39 -8.72 5.77
N ASN A 379 9.86 -9.15 6.94
CA ASN A 379 9.02 -9.75 7.98
C ASN A 379 8.62 -8.66 8.99
N ASN A 380 7.57 -8.88 9.79
CA ASN A 380 7.14 -7.93 10.82
C ASN A 380 6.75 -6.55 10.26
N VAL A 381 6.20 -6.52 9.04
CA VAL A 381 5.72 -5.28 8.42
C VAL A 381 4.44 -4.82 9.13
N LYS A 382 4.46 -3.61 9.67
CA LYS A 382 3.36 -2.98 10.38
C LYS A 382 2.82 -1.79 9.61
N VAL A 383 1.52 -1.80 9.32
CA VAL A 383 0.79 -0.68 8.73
C VAL A 383 -0.36 -0.31 9.66
N ILE A 384 -0.26 0.85 10.30
CA ILE A 384 -1.14 1.23 11.40
C ILE A 384 -1.74 2.61 11.14
N ASN A 385 -3.04 2.77 11.40
CA ASN A 385 -3.74 4.06 11.31
C ASN A 385 -3.54 4.78 9.96
N SER A 386 -3.36 4.05 8.87
CA SER A 386 -2.95 4.63 7.58
C SER A 386 -4.06 4.57 6.53
N THR A 387 -4.03 5.48 5.57
CA THR A 387 -5.04 5.58 4.50
C THR A 387 -4.40 5.38 3.14
N PHE A 388 -5.01 4.55 2.30
CA PHE A 388 -4.61 4.23 0.94
C PHE A 388 -5.77 4.49 -0.02
N ASN A 389 -5.69 5.56 -0.79
CA ASN A 389 -6.72 5.95 -1.75
C ASN A 389 -6.19 5.90 -3.18
N GLU A 390 -6.93 5.25 -4.07
CA GLU A 390 -6.72 5.32 -5.53
C GLU A 390 -5.30 4.90 -5.99
N ASN A 391 -4.60 4.08 -5.21
CA ASN A 391 -3.27 3.61 -5.60
C ASN A 391 -3.38 2.47 -6.62
N LYS A 392 -2.46 2.45 -7.58
CA LYS A 392 -2.61 1.66 -8.81
C LYS A 392 -1.40 0.79 -9.10
N ALA A 393 -1.63 -0.53 -9.16
CA ALA A 393 -0.73 -1.49 -9.78
C ALA A 393 -1.03 -1.58 -11.29
N THR A 394 -0.15 -1.05 -12.14
CA THR A 394 -0.35 -1.01 -13.61
C THR A 394 0.02 -2.32 -14.31
N GLY A 395 0.94 -3.09 -13.73
CA GLY A 395 1.49 -4.31 -14.32
C GLY A 395 0.70 -5.54 -13.88
N THR A 396 0.83 -5.93 -12.61
CA THR A 396 0.27 -7.19 -12.11
C THR A 396 -0.52 -7.02 -10.81
N ASP A 397 0.17 -6.77 -9.69
CA ASP A 397 -0.35 -7.15 -8.37
C ASP A 397 -0.08 -6.12 -7.26
N GLY A 398 -0.91 -6.13 -6.22
CA GLY A 398 -0.73 -5.29 -5.03
C GLY A 398 -1.05 -3.81 -5.31
N GLY A 399 -2.32 -3.47 -5.45
CA GLY A 399 -2.75 -2.13 -5.89
C GLY A 399 -2.26 -1.02 -4.95
N ALA A 400 -2.51 -1.16 -3.65
CA ALA A 400 -1.93 -0.28 -2.64
C ALA A 400 -0.65 -0.88 -2.05
N LEU A 401 -0.76 -2.09 -1.49
CA LEU A 401 0.29 -2.70 -0.67
C LEU A 401 0.65 -4.09 -1.17
N PHE A 402 1.93 -4.33 -1.42
CA PHE A 402 2.48 -5.64 -1.67
C PHE A 402 3.58 -5.98 -0.65
N ILE A 403 3.34 -6.98 0.20
CA ILE A 403 4.30 -7.47 1.18
C ILE A 403 4.75 -8.90 0.81
N MET A 404 6.06 -9.10 0.79
CA MET A 404 6.69 -10.41 0.70
C MET A 404 7.45 -10.68 2.00
N GLY A 405 6.81 -11.42 2.90
CA GLY A 405 7.37 -11.82 4.19
C GLY A 405 6.29 -12.09 5.25
N ASN A 406 6.74 -12.64 6.37
CA ASN A 406 5.87 -13.17 7.43
C ASN A 406 5.52 -12.11 8.47
N GLU A 407 4.53 -12.41 9.32
CA GLU A 407 4.16 -11.59 10.49
C GLU A 407 3.72 -10.17 10.09
N ALA A 408 3.06 -10.04 8.94
CA ALA A 408 2.50 -8.78 8.48
C ALA A 408 1.27 -8.40 9.34
N ILE A 409 1.25 -7.17 9.85
CA ILE A 409 0.22 -6.64 10.74
C ILE A 409 -0.34 -5.34 10.17
N ILE A 410 -1.63 -5.35 9.83
CA ILE A 410 -2.36 -4.19 9.32
C ILE A 410 -3.48 -3.87 10.31
N ILE A 411 -3.47 -2.65 10.87
CA ILE A 411 -4.37 -2.26 11.96
C ILE A 411 -4.97 -0.88 11.68
N ASN A 412 -6.28 -0.72 11.95
CA ASN A 412 -6.97 0.58 11.93
C ASN A 412 -6.74 1.36 10.63
N SER A 413 -6.63 0.66 9.49
CA SER A 413 -6.22 1.28 8.23
C SER A 413 -7.37 1.24 7.21
N THR A 414 -7.36 2.19 6.28
CA THR A 414 -8.41 2.36 5.28
C THR A 414 -7.83 2.20 3.88
N PHE A 415 -8.50 1.41 3.04
CA PHE A 415 -8.12 1.15 1.66
C PHE A 415 -9.32 1.41 0.75
N ASN A 416 -9.31 2.53 0.02
CA ASN A 416 -10.40 2.92 -0.87
C ASN A 416 -9.94 2.97 -2.32
N GLU A 417 -10.75 2.40 -3.21
CA GLU A 417 -10.63 2.57 -4.66
C GLU A 417 -9.25 2.21 -5.24
N ASN A 418 -8.48 1.36 -4.54
CA ASN A 418 -7.20 0.90 -5.04
C ASN A 418 -7.44 -0.12 -6.17
N PHE A 419 -6.49 -0.19 -7.11
CA PHE A 419 -6.62 -1.00 -8.31
C PHE A 419 -5.41 -1.90 -8.52
N ALA A 420 -5.67 -3.18 -8.77
CA ALA A 420 -4.70 -4.10 -9.35
C ALA A 420 -5.36 -4.89 -10.49
N LYS A 421 -4.58 -5.20 -11.52
CA LYS A 421 -5.10 -5.96 -12.66
C LYS A 421 -5.54 -7.37 -12.25
N ASN A 422 -4.70 -8.05 -11.47
CA ASN A 422 -4.88 -9.46 -11.15
C ASN A 422 -5.28 -9.68 -9.69
N ILE A 423 -4.39 -9.42 -8.73
CA ILE A 423 -4.62 -9.81 -7.33
C ILE A 423 -4.31 -8.68 -6.34
N GLY A 424 -5.05 -8.67 -5.22
CA GLY A 424 -4.72 -7.86 -4.04
C GLY A 424 -4.75 -6.36 -4.31
N ALA A 425 -5.89 -5.78 -4.69
CA ALA A 425 -5.94 -4.35 -4.97
C ALA A 425 -5.73 -3.48 -3.71
N GLY A 426 -6.36 -3.83 -2.59
CA GLY A 426 -5.97 -3.23 -1.30
C GLY A 426 -4.61 -3.78 -0.85
N ILE A 427 -4.58 -5.06 -0.51
CA ILE A 427 -3.42 -5.72 0.09
C ILE A 427 -3.12 -7.03 -0.64
N LEU A 428 -1.87 -7.24 -1.00
CA LEU A 428 -1.28 -8.54 -1.33
C LEU A 428 -0.20 -8.88 -0.30
N ILE A 429 -0.31 -10.06 0.34
CA ILE A 429 0.72 -10.59 1.22
C ILE A 429 1.11 -12.00 0.77
N ASN A 430 2.41 -12.21 0.59
CA ASN A 430 3.01 -13.52 0.41
C ASN A 430 3.87 -13.84 1.65
N GLY A 431 3.29 -14.56 2.61
CA GLY A 431 3.88 -14.87 3.90
C GLY A 431 2.89 -15.44 4.90
N THR A 432 3.41 -15.96 6.02
CA THR A 432 2.61 -16.58 7.10
C THR A 432 2.31 -15.60 8.24
N ASP A 433 1.38 -15.98 9.11
CA ASP A 433 1.10 -15.27 10.38
C ASP A 433 0.62 -13.83 10.14
N VAL A 434 -0.25 -13.68 9.15
CA VAL A 434 -0.82 -12.39 8.73
C VAL A 434 -1.95 -11.99 9.66
N SER A 435 -2.00 -10.71 10.01
CA SER A 435 -3.12 -10.13 10.77
C SER A 435 -3.62 -8.83 10.15
N VAL A 436 -4.91 -8.78 9.82
CA VAL A 436 -5.64 -7.56 9.41
C VAL A 436 -6.72 -7.30 10.44
N LEU A 437 -6.63 -6.20 11.17
CA LEU A 437 -7.54 -5.88 12.28
C LEU A 437 -8.14 -4.49 12.11
N ASN A 438 -9.42 -4.34 12.49
CA ASN A 438 -10.09 -3.04 12.62
C ASN A 438 -9.96 -2.15 11.38
N SER A 439 -9.90 -2.74 10.19
CA SER A 439 -9.58 -2.02 8.95
C SER A 439 -10.79 -1.96 8.02
N SER A 440 -10.83 -0.94 7.16
CA SER A 440 -11.92 -0.73 6.21
C SER A 440 -11.41 -0.80 4.78
N PHE A 441 -12.13 -1.52 3.93
CA PHE A 441 -11.85 -1.69 2.52
C PHE A 441 -13.11 -1.36 1.73
N ASP A 442 -13.03 -0.36 0.86
CA ASP A 442 -14.16 0.05 0.03
C ASP A 442 -13.76 0.16 -1.44
N ALA A 443 -14.61 -0.36 -2.32
CA ALA A 443 -14.53 -0.17 -3.77
C ALA A 443 -13.17 -0.54 -4.43
N ASN A 444 -12.30 -1.29 -3.75
CA ASN A 444 -11.08 -1.82 -4.33
C ASN A 444 -11.39 -2.81 -5.47
N ARG A 445 -10.55 -2.84 -6.52
CA ARG A 445 -10.79 -3.62 -7.74
C ARG A 445 -9.58 -4.45 -8.13
N ALA A 446 -9.71 -5.77 -8.02
CA ALA A 446 -8.83 -6.78 -8.61
C ALA A 446 -9.65 -8.02 -9.03
N SER A 447 -9.06 -8.90 -9.84
CA SER A 447 -9.70 -10.16 -10.19
C SER A 447 -9.80 -11.10 -8.97
N TYR A 448 -8.78 -11.17 -8.11
CA TYR A 448 -8.78 -12.02 -6.92
C TYR A 448 -8.37 -11.25 -5.67
N GLY A 449 -9.10 -11.39 -4.57
CA GLY A 449 -8.78 -10.72 -3.31
C GLY A 449 -8.77 -9.20 -3.47
N ALA A 450 -9.88 -8.63 -3.94
CA ALA A 450 -9.96 -7.19 -4.23
C ALA A 450 -9.57 -6.33 -3.02
N ALA A 451 -10.00 -6.70 -1.82
CA ALA A 451 -9.54 -6.06 -0.59
C ALA A 451 -8.22 -6.67 -0.11
N VAL A 452 -8.20 -7.98 0.10
CA VAL A 452 -7.06 -8.69 0.70
C VAL A 452 -6.80 -10.00 -0.04
N TYR A 453 -5.57 -10.21 -0.46
CA TYR A 453 -5.09 -11.48 -1.00
C TYR A 453 -3.89 -11.98 -0.18
N VAL A 454 -3.99 -13.19 0.39
CA VAL A 454 -2.91 -13.79 1.17
C VAL A 454 -2.49 -15.14 0.59
N VAL A 455 -1.18 -15.35 0.48
CA VAL A 455 -0.57 -16.67 0.24
C VAL A 455 0.25 -17.04 1.47
N GLY A 456 -0.24 -17.99 2.27
CA GLY A 456 0.42 -18.44 3.50
C GLY A 456 -0.56 -18.95 4.55
N SER A 457 -0.03 -19.66 5.55
CA SER A 457 -0.80 -20.19 6.67
C SER A 457 -1.02 -19.15 7.79
N ASN A 458 -1.99 -19.42 8.66
CA ASN A 458 -2.27 -18.63 9.87
C ASN A 458 -2.68 -17.19 9.54
N SER A 459 -3.67 -17.04 8.67
CA SER A 459 -4.20 -15.75 8.25
C SER A 459 -5.35 -15.32 9.15
N ASN A 460 -5.26 -14.14 9.74
CA ASN A 460 -6.19 -13.61 10.72
C ASN A 460 -6.83 -12.31 10.22
N ILE A 461 -8.15 -12.29 10.07
CA ILE A 461 -8.93 -11.12 9.70
C ILE A 461 -9.94 -10.84 10.83
N PHE A 462 -9.84 -9.71 11.49
CA PHE A 462 -10.60 -9.39 12.71
C PHE A 462 -11.30 -8.04 12.58
N SER A 463 -12.57 -7.98 12.98
CA SER A 463 -13.32 -6.73 13.20
C SER A 463 -13.18 -5.71 12.06
N SER A 464 -13.19 -6.18 10.81
CA SER A 464 -12.91 -5.38 9.62
C SER A 464 -14.13 -5.28 8.70
N ASN A 465 -14.17 -4.24 7.86
CA ASN A 465 -15.28 -3.96 6.95
C ASN A 465 -14.83 -4.05 5.48
N PHE A 466 -15.61 -4.75 4.65
CA PHE A 466 -15.30 -5.03 3.25
C PHE A 466 -16.52 -4.74 2.36
N THR A 467 -16.47 -3.64 1.61
CA THR A 467 -17.64 -3.13 0.89
C THR A 467 -17.40 -2.81 -0.57
N ASN A 468 -18.46 -3.02 -1.37
CA ASN A 468 -18.56 -2.53 -2.76
C ASN A 468 -17.48 -3.04 -3.72
N HIS A 469 -16.88 -4.21 -3.45
CA HIS A 469 -15.84 -4.75 -4.33
C HIS A 469 -16.41 -5.42 -5.58
N LYS A 470 -15.76 -5.19 -6.72
CA LYS A 470 -16.03 -5.87 -8.00
C LYS A 470 -14.84 -6.73 -8.37
N LEU A 471 -15.07 -8.02 -8.50
CA LEU A 471 -14.01 -9.03 -8.53
C LEU A 471 -14.42 -10.28 -9.33
N VAL A 472 -13.46 -11.17 -9.56
CA VAL A 472 -13.75 -12.55 -9.99
C VAL A 472 -13.96 -13.42 -8.75
N ASN A 473 -13.00 -13.47 -7.82
CA ASN A 473 -13.09 -14.34 -6.63
C ASN A 473 -12.62 -13.65 -5.33
N GLY A 474 -13.48 -13.67 -4.30
CA GLY A 474 -13.15 -13.19 -2.95
C GLY A 474 -12.84 -11.69 -2.85
N SER A 475 -13.59 -10.95 -2.03
CA SER A 475 -13.08 -9.67 -1.51
C SER A 475 -11.84 -9.95 -0.66
N VAL A 476 -11.96 -10.92 0.23
CA VAL A 476 -10.85 -11.56 0.94
C VAL A 476 -10.58 -12.91 0.28
N TYR A 477 -9.38 -13.09 -0.26
CA TYR A 477 -8.91 -14.33 -0.87
C TYR A 477 -7.71 -14.87 -0.08
N ILE A 478 -7.81 -16.08 0.46
CA ILE A 478 -6.73 -16.69 1.24
C ILE A 478 -6.34 -18.05 0.65
N LYS A 479 -5.07 -18.19 0.30
CA LYS A 479 -4.45 -19.44 -0.15
C LYS A 479 -3.52 -19.97 0.94
N GLY A 480 -4.07 -20.75 1.86
CA GLY A 480 -3.33 -21.41 2.92
C GLY A 480 -4.24 -21.92 4.05
N PRO A 481 -3.75 -22.87 4.86
CA PRO A 481 -4.53 -23.44 5.97
C PRO A 481 -4.58 -22.51 7.18
N ASN A 482 -5.44 -22.85 8.15
CA ASN A 482 -5.56 -22.17 9.44
C ASN A 482 -5.98 -20.70 9.29
N THR A 483 -7.05 -20.47 8.54
CA THR A 483 -7.62 -19.13 8.37
C THR A 483 -8.59 -18.82 9.52
N TYR A 484 -8.52 -17.61 10.07
CA TYR A 484 -9.48 -17.09 11.04
C TYR A 484 -10.07 -15.79 10.50
N VAL A 485 -11.40 -15.75 10.35
CA VAL A 485 -12.14 -14.51 10.05
C VAL A 485 -13.19 -14.33 11.14
N TYR A 486 -13.10 -13.24 11.88
CA TYR A 486 -13.91 -13.04 13.08
C TYR A 486 -14.49 -11.63 13.12
N ASP A 487 -15.76 -11.52 13.52
CA ASP A 487 -16.46 -10.26 13.80
C ASP A 487 -16.37 -9.25 12.64
N SER A 488 -16.31 -9.72 11.39
CA SER A 488 -16.10 -8.88 10.22
C SER A 488 -17.38 -8.72 9.39
N ASN A 489 -17.52 -7.56 8.74
CA ASN A 489 -18.65 -7.21 7.90
C ASN A 489 -18.27 -7.26 6.42
N PHE A 490 -19.06 -7.96 5.62
CA PHE A 490 -18.91 -8.07 4.17
C PHE A 490 -20.21 -7.67 3.50
N ASN A 491 -20.22 -6.51 2.85
CA ASN A 491 -21.44 -5.94 2.29
C ASN A 491 -21.31 -5.54 0.83
N ASN A 492 -22.31 -5.90 0.02
CA ASN A 492 -22.45 -5.45 -1.36
C ASN A 492 -21.24 -5.77 -2.27
N ASN A 493 -20.62 -6.94 -2.07
CA ASN A 493 -19.54 -7.40 -2.94
C ASN A 493 -20.09 -8.22 -4.10
N SER A 494 -19.45 -8.14 -5.27
CA SER A 494 -19.94 -8.85 -6.47
C SER A 494 -18.84 -9.49 -7.31
N GLY A 495 -19.10 -10.71 -7.80
CA GLY A 495 -18.15 -11.42 -8.66
C GLY A 495 -18.61 -12.76 -9.23
N GLU A 496 -17.70 -13.71 -9.37
CA GLU A 496 -18.00 -15.05 -9.88
C GLU A 496 -18.08 -16.09 -8.76
N ASN A 497 -17.19 -16.06 -7.77
CA ASN A 497 -17.22 -17.00 -6.64
C ASN A 497 -16.88 -16.33 -5.30
N GLY A 498 -17.62 -16.67 -4.25
CA GLY A 498 -17.33 -16.23 -2.88
C GLY A 498 -17.14 -14.73 -2.77
N ALA A 499 -18.14 -13.91 -3.14
CA ALA A 499 -17.91 -12.46 -3.29
C ALA A 499 -17.36 -11.78 -2.01
N ALA A 500 -17.71 -12.30 -0.83
CA ALA A 500 -17.11 -11.87 0.42
C ALA A 500 -15.77 -12.57 0.67
N ILE A 501 -15.78 -13.90 0.78
CA ILE A 501 -14.63 -14.68 1.23
C ILE A 501 -14.40 -15.85 0.28
N TYR A 502 -13.16 -16.00 -0.20
CA TYR A 502 -12.69 -17.16 -0.94
C TYR A 502 -11.49 -17.78 -0.20
N ILE A 503 -11.58 -19.03 0.20
CA ILE A 503 -10.50 -19.74 0.90
C ILE A 503 -10.11 -20.99 0.13
N LYS A 504 -8.81 -21.13 -0.13
CA LYS A 504 -8.18 -22.38 -0.58
C LYS A 504 -7.23 -22.87 0.50
N GLY A 505 -7.76 -23.68 1.41
CA GLY A 505 -7.05 -24.19 2.58
C GLY A 505 -7.97 -24.79 3.64
N SER A 506 -7.46 -25.78 4.37
CA SER A 506 -8.18 -26.47 5.44
C SER A 506 -8.12 -25.71 6.77
N ASN A 507 -8.96 -26.12 7.72
CA ASN A 507 -9.03 -25.59 9.10
C ASN A 507 -9.37 -24.09 9.15
N SER A 508 -10.35 -23.67 8.34
CA SER A 508 -10.85 -22.29 8.38
C SER A 508 -11.89 -22.11 9.49
N ASN A 509 -11.81 -21.02 10.23
CA ASN A 509 -12.75 -20.65 11.29
C ASN A 509 -13.33 -19.27 10.97
N LEU A 510 -14.62 -19.24 10.61
CA LEU A 510 -15.35 -18.04 10.24
C LEU A 510 -16.44 -17.80 11.29
N ILE A 511 -16.22 -16.86 12.19
CA ILE A 511 -16.98 -16.73 13.43
C ILE A 511 -17.57 -15.32 13.56
N LEU A 512 -18.84 -15.17 13.95
CA LEU A 512 -19.47 -13.87 14.22
C LEU A 512 -19.43 -12.88 13.04
N ASN A 513 -19.38 -13.38 11.80
CA ASN A 513 -19.31 -12.50 10.63
C ASN A 513 -20.70 -12.11 10.15
N ASN A 514 -20.83 -10.88 9.63
CA ASN A 514 -22.03 -10.42 8.96
C ASN A 514 -21.78 -10.34 7.45
N LEU A 515 -22.49 -11.15 6.67
CA LEU A 515 -22.32 -11.25 5.23
C LEU A 515 -23.64 -10.93 4.55
N SER A 516 -23.71 -9.74 3.97
CA SER A 516 -24.95 -9.21 3.40
C SER A 516 -24.81 -8.71 1.97
N PHE A 517 -25.81 -8.98 1.13
CA PHE A 517 -25.87 -8.47 -0.25
C PHE A 517 -24.66 -8.85 -1.12
N ASN A 518 -24.01 -9.98 -0.86
CA ASN A 518 -22.91 -10.47 -1.68
C ASN A 518 -23.46 -11.32 -2.84
N ASN A 519 -23.12 -10.95 -4.07
CA ASN A 519 -23.76 -11.48 -5.27
C ASN A 519 -22.75 -12.05 -6.25
N VAL A 520 -22.92 -13.31 -6.64
CA VAL A 520 -22.03 -13.96 -7.61
C VAL A 520 -22.78 -14.64 -8.74
N SER A 521 -22.09 -14.85 -9.86
CA SER A 521 -22.64 -15.59 -11.01
C SER A 521 -22.42 -17.10 -10.93
N LYS A 522 -21.46 -17.62 -10.15
CA LYS A 522 -21.13 -19.06 -10.14
C LYS A 522 -21.39 -19.77 -8.82
N LYS A 523 -20.58 -19.55 -7.78
CA LYS A 523 -20.62 -20.38 -6.56
C LYS A 523 -20.38 -19.60 -5.27
N GLY A 524 -21.16 -19.88 -4.24
CA GLY A 524 -20.99 -19.31 -2.90
C GLY A 524 -21.24 -17.80 -2.91
N GLY A 525 -22.50 -17.37 -2.82
CA GLY A 525 -22.84 -15.95 -2.93
C GLY A 525 -22.03 -15.05 -2.00
N ALA A 526 -21.79 -15.50 -0.77
CA ALA A 526 -20.87 -14.87 0.16
C ALA A 526 -19.54 -15.62 0.26
N ILE A 527 -19.57 -16.92 0.56
CA ILE A 527 -18.39 -17.71 0.94
C ILE A 527 -18.16 -18.84 -0.05
N TYR A 528 -16.92 -18.97 -0.52
CA TYR A 528 -16.41 -20.13 -1.23
C TYR A 528 -15.22 -20.73 -0.46
N ILE A 529 -15.26 -22.02 -0.14
CA ILE A 529 -14.17 -22.74 0.52
C ILE A 529 -13.79 -23.98 -0.30
N GLU A 530 -12.50 -24.14 -0.57
CA GLU A 530 -11.86 -25.38 -1.04
C GLU A 530 -10.89 -25.85 0.06
N GLY A 531 -11.36 -26.71 0.94
CA GLY A 531 -10.65 -27.17 2.14
C GLY A 531 -11.56 -27.92 3.11
N SER A 532 -10.96 -28.80 3.91
CA SER A 532 -11.66 -29.59 4.94
C SER A 532 -11.60 -28.91 6.31
N ASN A 533 -12.47 -29.33 7.23
CA ASN A 533 -12.54 -28.83 8.61
C ASN A 533 -12.84 -27.32 8.70
N ALA A 534 -13.70 -26.81 7.81
CA ALA A 534 -14.21 -25.45 7.91
C ALA A 534 -15.26 -25.36 9.03
N ASN A 535 -15.12 -24.37 9.92
CA ASN A 535 -16.05 -24.07 11.00
C ASN A 535 -16.67 -22.68 10.77
N ILE A 536 -17.96 -22.63 10.50
CA ILE A 536 -18.71 -21.40 10.30
C ILE A 536 -19.68 -21.27 11.46
N ILE A 537 -19.44 -20.32 12.37
CA ILE A 537 -20.10 -20.27 13.67
C ILE A 537 -20.70 -18.89 13.90
N ALA A 538 -21.92 -18.84 14.44
CA ALA A 538 -22.55 -17.61 14.91
C ALA A 538 -22.58 -16.48 13.86
N SER A 539 -22.65 -16.82 12.57
CA SER A 539 -22.54 -15.85 11.48
C SER A 539 -23.89 -15.58 10.83
N GLU A 540 -24.07 -14.36 10.34
CA GLU A 540 -25.29 -13.86 9.70
C GLU A 540 -25.10 -13.79 8.19
N PHE A 541 -26.00 -14.43 7.44
CA PHE A 541 -26.00 -14.44 5.98
C PHE A 541 -27.31 -13.88 5.46
N SER A 542 -27.32 -12.64 4.96
CA SER A 542 -28.54 -11.99 4.49
C SER A 542 -28.47 -11.52 3.03
N ASN A 543 -29.48 -11.85 2.22
CA ASN A 543 -29.61 -11.36 0.83
C ASN A 543 -28.40 -11.67 -0.06
N ASN A 544 -27.68 -12.76 0.18
CA ASN A 544 -26.60 -13.19 -0.71
C ASN A 544 -27.14 -14.01 -1.88
N SER A 545 -26.48 -13.97 -3.02
CA SER A 545 -26.95 -14.71 -4.19
C SER A 545 -25.86 -15.36 -5.02
N ALA A 546 -26.16 -16.55 -5.55
CA ALA A 546 -25.39 -17.24 -6.58
C ALA A 546 -26.32 -17.54 -7.77
N VAL A 547 -26.49 -16.56 -8.66
CA VAL A 547 -27.45 -16.61 -9.77
C VAL A 547 -26.72 -16.43 -11.10
N PRO A 548 -26.59 -17.51 -11.89
CA PRO A 548 -25.93 -17.46 -13.19
C PRO A 548 -26.84 -16.86 -14.27
N ASN A 549 -26.27 -16.60 -15.43
CA ASN A 549 -27.04 -16.41 -16.66
C ASN A 549 -27.93 -17.64 -16.93
N LYS A 550 -29.12 -17.43 -17.51
CA LYS A 550 -30.09 -18.50 -17.79
C LYS A 550 -29.52 -19.66 -18.61
N SER A 551 -28.59 -19.37 -19.53
CA SER A 551 -27.94 -20.37 -20.39
C SER A 551 -26.89 -21.22 -19.67
N ASP A 552 -26.32 -20.76 -18.56
CA ASP A 552 -25.36 -21.53 -17.77
C ASP A 552 -26.14 -22.39 -16.80
N ILE A 553 -26.35 -23.66 -17.17
CA ILE A 553 -27.17 -24.64 -16.43
C ILE A 553 -26.41 -25.38 -15.31
N ILE A 554 -25.08 -25.21 -15.20
CA ILE A 554 -24.25 -25.93 -14.21
C ILE A 554 -23.82 -25.05 -13.03
N SER A 555 -23.83 -23.73 -13.18
CA SER A 555 -23.52 -22.77 -12.12
C SER A 555 -24.70 -22.48 -11.17
N GLY A 556 -24.50 -21.57 -10.22
CA GLY A 556 -25.53 -21.11 -9.27
C GLY A 556 -25.63 -21.98 -8.03
N LEU A 557 -24.50 -22.33 -7.44
CA LEU A 557 -24.41 -23.26 -6.32
C LEU A 557 -24.12 -22.51 -5.02
N GLY A 558 -24.94 -22.70 -3.98
CA GLY A 558 -24.67 -22.12 -2.66
C GLY A 558 -24.94 -20.62 -2.63
N GLY A 559 -26.19 -20.21 -2.39
CA GLY A 559 -26.55 -18.78 -2.44
C GLY A 559 -25.91 -17.95 -1.33
N ALA A 560 -25.53 -18.56 -0.20
CA ALA A 560 -24.64 -17.97 0.78
C ALA A 560 -23.27 -18.65 0.77
N ILE A 561 -23.23 -19.98 0.87
CA ILE A 561 -22.02 -20.75 1.12
C ILE A 561 -21.88 -21.86 0.09
N TYR A 562 -20.68 -21.98 -0.49
CA TYR A 562 -20.21 -23.17 -1.20
C TYR A 562 -18.97 -23.71 -0.50
N ILE A 563 -18.97 -24.98 -0.12
CA ILE A 563 -17.82 -25.65 0.50
C ILE A 563 -17.50 -26.92 -0.27
N LYS A 564 -16.23 -27.10 -0.63
CA LYS A 564 -15.66 -28.34 -1.15
C LYS A 564 -14.61 -28.88 -0.17
N GLY A 565 -14.89 -30.02 0.44
CA GLY A 565 -14.03 -30.65 1.45
C GLY A 565 -14.85 -31.37 2.52
N ASP A 566 -14.17 -32.08 3.41
CA ASP A 566 -14.81 -32.95 4.41
C ASP A 566 -14.84 -32.34 5.82
N ASN A 567 -15.70 -32.88 6.68
CA ASN A 567 -15.78 -32.57 8.13
C ASN A 567 -16.05 -31.09 8.42
N ASN A 568 -16.92 -30.46 7.65
CA ASN A 568 -17.24 -29.04 7.84
C ASN A 568 -18.42 -28.86 8.79
N THR A 569 -18.39 -27.78 9.57
CA THR A 569 -19.42 -27.45 10.56
C THR A 569 -20.01 -26.08 10.28
N VAL A 570 -21.34 -25.99 10.29
CA VAL A 570 -22.09 -24.73 10.39
C VAL A 570 -22.89 -24.77 11.68
N ASP A 571 -22.57 -23.89 12.62
CA ASP A 571 -23.23 -23.84 13.92
C ASP A 571 -23.77 -22.45 14.25
N SER A 572 -24.89 -22.41 14.97
CA SER A 572 -25.44 -21.18 15.57
C SER A 572 -25.64 -20.02 14.58
N SER A 573 -25.81 -20.31 13.28
CA SER A 573 -25.78 -19.31 12.21
C SER A 573 -27.18 -19.06 11.63
N ASN A 574 -27.36 -17.90 11.01
CA ASN A 574 -28.65 -17.46 10.47
C ASN A 574 -28.53 -17.17 8.97
N PHE A 575 -29.45 -17.73 8.20
CA PHE A 575 -29.51 -17.59 6.75
C PHE A 575 -30.85 -16.98 6.34
N ILE A 576 -30.83 -15.75 5.85
CA ILE A 576 -32.03 -14.98 5.53
C ILE A 576 -31.98 -14.50 4.07
N PHE A 577 -33.02 -14.74 3.27
CA PHE A 577 -33.13 -14.19 1.90
C PHE A 577 -32.02 -14.58 0.92
N ASN A 578 -31.30 -15.67 1.16
CA ASN A 578 -30.26 -16.12 0.23
C ASN A 578 -30.86 -16.88 -0.97
N THR A 579 -30.31 -16.64 -2.17
CA THR A 579 -30.87 -17.13 -3.45
C THR A 579 -29.82 -17.86 -4.29
N SER A 580 -30.16 -19.02 -4.85
CA SER A 580 -29.32 -19.68 -5.86
C SER A 580 -30.12 -20.58 -6.80
N ARG A 581 -29.46 -21.28 -7.72
CA ARG A 581 -30.06 -22.39 -8.47
C ARG A 581 -30.17 -23.63 -7.57
N ASN A 582 -29.06 -24.06 -6.96
CA ASN A 582 -29.00 -25.22 -6.06
C ASN A 582 -28.43 -24.81 -4.70
N GLY A 583 -29.13 -25.17 -3.62
CA GLY A 583 -28.72 -24.86 -2.25
C GLY A 583 -28.70 -23.36 -1.99
N SER A 584 -29.87 -22.73 -1.84
CA SER A 584 -29.95 -21.27 -1.77
C SER A 584 -29.27 -20.66 -0.55
N ALA A 585 -29.05 -21.45 0.50
CA ALA A 585 -28.18 -21.10 1.59
C ALA A 585 -26.82 -21.79 1.42
N ILE A 586 -26.81 -23.13 1.42
CA ILE A 586 -25.57 -23.91 1.51
C ILE A 586 -25.51 -24.93 0.39
N TYR A 587 -24.35 -25.00 -0.26
CA TYR A 587 -23.95 -26.11 -1.11
C TYR A 587 -22.70 -26.76 -0.54
N THR A 588 -22.76 -28.06 -0.28
CA THR A 588 -21.63 -28.85 0.20
C THR A 588 -21.23 -29.91 -0.81
N ASP A 589 -19.93 -29.94 -1.10
CA ASP A 589 -19.24 -30.89 -1.97
C ASP A 589 -18.16 -31.64 -1.16
N GLY A 590 -18.63 -32.55 -0.30
CA GLY A 590 -17.79 -33.36 0.56
C GLY A 590 -18.57 -34.02 1.68
N SER A 591 -17.89 -34.87 2.45
CA SER A 591 -18.50 -35.75 3.44
C SER A 591 -18.50 -35.15 4.85
N LYS A 592 -19.39 -35.66 5.71
CA LYS A 592 -19.46 -35.36 7.15
C LYS A 592 -19.71 -33.88 7.46
N MET A 593 -20.65 -33.26 6.74
CA MET A 593 -21.10 -31.92 7.09
C MET A 593 -21.98 -31.97 8.35
N THR A 594 -21.70 -31.12 9.32
CA THR A 594 -22.51 -30.96 10.54
C THR A 594 -23.20 -29.61 10.53
N LEU A 595 -24.51 -29.59 10.68
CA LEU A 595 -25.30 -28.38 10.87
C LEU A 595 -25.96 -28.42 12.24
N SER A 596 -25.69 -27.41 13.08
CA SER A 596 -26.29 -27.30 14.39
C SER A 596 -26.80 -25.90 14.72
N ASN A 597 -27.88 -25.80 15.49
CA ASN A 597 -28.43 -24.53 16.00
C ASN A 597 -28.63 -23.44 14.92
N THR A 598 -28.95 -23.84 13.70
CA THR A 598 -28.93 -22.97 12.52
C THR A 598 -30.34 -22.68 12.02
N ASN A 599 -30.61 -21.43 11.66
CA ASN A 599 -31.91 -21.00 11.17
C ASN A 599 -31.87 -20.63 9.68
N PHE A 600 -32.88 -21.07 8.94
CA PHE A 600 -33.11 -20.73 7.53
C PHE A 600 -34.46 -20.02 7.38
N ASP A 601 -34.45 -18.74 6.98
CA ASP A 601 -35.65 -17.94 6.73
C ASP A 601 -35.67 -17.31 5.33
N LYS A 602 -36.84 -17.36 4.68
CA LYS A 602 -37.14 -16.77 3.36
C LYS A 602 -36.13 -17.11 2.26
N TYR A 603 -35.82 -18.39 2.12
CA TYR A 603 -34.88 -18.93 1.13
C TYR A 603 -35.52 -19.17 -0.25
N GLN A 604 -34.73 -19.15 -1.33
CA GLN A 604 -35.19 -19.40 -2.70
C GLN A 604 -34.12 -20.10 -3.57
N ALA A 605 -34.25 -21.42 -3.76
CA ALA A 605 -33.56 -22.17 -4.83
C ALA A 605 -34.51 -22.41 -6.02
N TRP A 606 -33.98 -22.86 -7.16
CA TRP A 606 -34.82 -23.44 -8.22
C TRP A 606 -35.30 -24.82 -7.73
N SER A 607 -36.61 -25.03 -7.62
CA SER A 607 -37.17 -26.21 -6.92
C SER A 607 -37.36 -27.42 -7.83
N TYR A 608 -36.97 -28.59 -7.33
CA TYR A 608 -37.49 -29.89 -7.75
C TYR A 608 -38.50 -30.39 -6.72
N LEU A 609 -39.49 -31.19 -7.13
CA LEU A 609 -40.50 -31.73 -6.23
C LEU A 609 -39.81 -32.61 -5.16
N LEU A 610 -39.97 -32.28 -3.87
CA LEU A 610 -39.46 -33.09 -2.76
C LEU A 610 -40.58 -33.98 -2.21
N ASP A 611 -40.41 -35.30 -2.28
CA ASP A 611 -41.25 -36.23 -1.54
C ASP A 611 -40.99 -36.05 -0.03
N SER A 612 -42.04 -35.89 0.76
CA SER A 612 -41.97 -35.76 2.21
C SER A 612 -42.84 -36.82 2.88
N TYR A 613 -42.32 -37.44 3.95
CA TYR A 613 -42.99 -38.50 4.68
C TYR A 613 -43.21 -38.05 6.13
N VAL A 614 -44.47 -38.01 6.57
CA VAL A 614 -44.85 -37.72 7.96
C VAL A 614 -45.10 -39.04 8.68
N ASN A 615 -44.43 -39.30 9.82
CA ASN A 615 -44.64 -40.51 10.62
C ASN A 615 -44.81 -40.19 12.13
N PRO A 616 -45.93 -40.57 12.77
CA PRO A 616 -47.11 -41.18 12.16
C PRO A 616 -47.83 -40.20 11.22
N ALA A 617 -48.38 -40.72 10.12
CA ALA A 617 -49.07 -39.95 9.08
C ALA A 617 -50.34 -39.24 9.57
N ILE A 618 -50.72 -39.41 10.85
CA ILE A 618 -51.89 -38.81 11.48
C ILE A 618 -51.52 -38.44 12.92
N SER A 619 -51.58 -37.15 13.23
CA SER A 619 -51.71 -36.64 14.61
C SER A 619 -53.19 -36.43 14.90
N TYR A 620 -53.76 -37.18 15.86
CA TYR A 620 -55.08 -36.88 16.37
C TYR A 620 -54.93 -35.80 17.44
N PHE A 621 -55.50 -34.63 17.19
CA PHE A 621 -55.54 -33.51 18.13
C PHE A 621 -56.16 -33.93 19.47
N ASN A 622 -55.46 -33.63 20.57
CA ASN A 622 -56.08 -33.11 21.77
C ASN A 622 -55.11 -32.14 22.47
N GLU A 623 -55.67 -31.04 22.94
CA GLU A 623 -55.07 -29.71 23.18
C GLU A 623 -53.67 -29.61 23.86
N SER A 624 -52.71 -29.05 23.13
CA SER A 624 -51.59 -28.15 23.49
C SER A 624 -50.67 -28.00 22.26
N ASP A 625 -49.85 -26.94 22.18
CA ASP A 625 -48.86 -26.79 21.10
C ASP A 625 -47.92 -28.02 21.08
N ILE A 626 -48.02 -28.85 20.04
CA ILE A 626 -47.18 -30.04 19.88
C ILE A 626 -46.02 -29.72 18.93
N LEU A 627 -44.79 -29.96 19.36
CA LEU A 627 -43.61 -29.99 18.51
C LEU A 627 -43.74 -31.15 17.50
N ILE A 628 -44.00 -30.82 16.22
CA ILE A 628 -43.98 -31.82 15.14
C ILE A 628 -42.52 -32.01 14.69
N ASN A 629 -41.96 -33.18 14.97
CA ASN A 629 -40.69 -33.59 14.36
C ASN A 629 -40.93 -33.99 12.91
N LEU A 630 -40.66 -33.08 11.98
CA LEU A 630 -40.61 -33.38 10.56
C LEU A 630 -39.22 -33.91 10.21
N THR A 631 -39.10 -35.21 9.97
CA THR A 631 -37.89 -35.79 9.38
C THR A 631 -37.96 -35.63 7.86
N LEU A 632 -37.32 -34.58 7.33
CA LEU A 632 -37.05 -34.49 5.89
C LEU A 632 -35.92 -35.46 5.54
N ILE A 633 -36.25 -36.63 5.01
CA ILE A 633 -35.29 -37.50 4.34
C ILE A 633 -35.11 -36.96 2.92
N GLY A 634 -34.27 -35.93 2.78
CA GLY A 634 -34.10 -35.21 1.51
C GLY A 634 -32.82 -35.59 0.77
N GLY A 635 -32.94 -35.79 -0.55
CA GLY A 635 -31.80 -35.81 -1.48
C GLY A 635 -31.38 -34.38 -1.87
N ASN A 636 -31.00 -34.19 -3.13
CA ASN A 636 -30.61 -32.90 -3.69
C ASN A 636 -31.62 -31.77 -3.36
N ASN A 637 -31.11 -30.61 -2.94
CA ASN A 637 -31.88 -29.38 -2.67
C ASN A 637 -32.89 -29.46 -1.49
N ILE A 638 -32.48 -30.08 -0.38
CA ILE A 638 -33.24 -30.20 0.89
C ILE A 638 -33.85 -28.84 1.27
N ALA A 639 -35.19 -28.84 1.30
CA ALA A 639 -36.01 -27.68 1.60
C ALA A 639 -35.60 -26.42 0.81
N ASN A 640 -35.11 -26.53 -0.44
CA ASN A 640 -34.58 -25.42 -1.25
C ASN A 640 -33.40 -24.63 -0.64
N ALA A 641 -32.90 -25.01 0.54
CA ALA A 641 -31.88 -24.25 1.25
C ALA A 641 -30.50 -24.93 1.17
N ILE A 642 -30.46 -26.27 1.16
CA ILE A 642 -29.22 -27.04 1.27
C ILE A 642 -29.11 -28.03 0.12
N TYR A 643 -27.95 -28.07 -0.54
CA TYR A 643 -27.61 -29.11 -1.51
C TYR A 643 -26.38 -29.88 -1.04
N ASN A 644 -26.44 -31.21 -1.07
CA ASN A 644 -25.35 -32.11 -0.69
C ASN A 644 -25.04 -33.07 -1.85
N THR A 645 -23.77 -33.16 -2.28
CA THR A 645 -23.33 -34.13 -3.29
C THR A 645 -22.99 -35.51 -2.72
N SER A 646 -22.77 -35.59 -1.40
CA SER A 646 -22.39 -36.81 -0.68
C SER A 646 -23.58 -37.74 -0.42
N THR A 647 -23.32 -38.96 0.08
CA THR A 647 -24.40 -39.90 0.43
C THR A 647 -25.23 -39.35 1.61
N MET A 648 -26.51 -39.76 1.72
CA MET A 648 -27.44 -39.21 2.73
C MET A 648 -26.94 -39.38 4.18
N ASP A 649 -26.17 -40.44 4.47
CA ASP A 649 -25.66 -40.73 5.83
C ASP A 649 -24.43 -39.89 6.23
N GLU A 650 -24.01 -38.96 5.37
CA GLU A 650 -22.82 -38.12 5.56
C GLU A 650 -23.14 -36.65 5.88
N ILE A 651 -24.39 -36.32 6.17
CA ILE A 651 -24.80 -35.00 6.67
C ILE A 651 -25.61 -35.13 7.97
N TYR A 652 -25.24 -34.36 8.98
CA TYR A 652 -25.85 -34.42 10.32
C TYR A 652 -26.53 -33.10 10.67
N PHE A 653 -27.77 -33.16 11.16
CA PHE A 653 -28.56 -32.00 11.57
C PHE A 653 -28.92 -32.07 13.05
N TYR A 654 -28.69 -30.98 13.79
CA TYR A 654 -29.03 -30.85 15.21
C TYR A 654 -29.68 -29.50 15.48
N ASN A 655 -30.96 -29.46 15.87
CA ASN A 655 -31.66 -28.20 16.16
C ASN A 655 -31.60 -27.19 14.99
N VAL A 656 -32.11 -27.58 13.82
CA VAL A 656 -32.14 -26.75 12.61
C VAL A 656 -33.58 -26.36 12.28
N SER A 657 -33.83 -25.06 12.07
CA SER A 657 -35.16 -24.51 11.81
C SER A 657 -35.30 -23.99 10.38
N TYR A 658 -36.44 -24.27 9.74
CA TYR A 658 -36.84 -23.72 8.43
C TYR A 658 -38.16 -22.98 8.60
N ILE A 659 -38.16 -21.65 8.45
CA ILE A 659 -39.31 -20.82 8.82
C ILE A 659 -40.25 -20.56 7.63
N SER A 660 -39.71 -20.08 6.50
CA SER A 660 -40.54 -19.73 5.35
C SER A 660 -39.76 -19.73 4.04
N SER A 661 -40.42 -20.00 2.91
CA SER A 661 -39.87 -19.80 1.56
C SER A 661 -40.37 -18.48 0.97
N LYS A 662 -39.58 -17.86 0.08
CA LYS A 662 -39.94 -16.59 -0.56
C LYS A 662 -40.97 -16.81 -1.69
N GLY A 663 -42.25 -16.57 -1.39
CA GLY A 663 -43.34 -16.48 -2.39
C GLY A 663 -43.68 -17.80 -3.12
N GLN A 664 -44.82 -17.83 -3.81
CA GLN A 664 -45.21 -18.94 -4.69
C GLN A 664 -44.47 -18.87 -6.03
N LYS A 665 -43.15 -19.08 -6.07
CA LYS A 665 -42.54 -19.48 -7.35
C LYS A 665 -42.77 -20.97 -7.52
N VAL A 666 -43.96 -21.31 -8.01
CA VAL A 666 -44.25 -22.66 -8.51
C VAL A 666 -43.45 -22.78 -9.80
N THR A 667 -42.49 -23.69 -9.85
CA THR A 667 -41.82 -24.03 -11.11
C THR A 667 -42.90 -24.44 -12.10
N GLY A 668 -42.94 -23.77 -13.27
CA GLY A 668 -43.75 -24.25 -14.38
C GLY A 668 -43.25 -25.61 -14.85
N ASN A 669 -44.01 -26.34 -15.67
CA ASN A 669 -43.57 -27.62 -16.25
C ASN A 669 -42.25 -27.50 -17.05
N ASP A 670 -41.89 -26.27 -17.41
CA ASP A 670 -40.71 -25.80 -18.13
C ASP A 670 -39.52 -25.46 -17.21
N GLU A 671 -39.68 -25.48 -15.88
CA GLU A 671 -38.62 -25.27 -14.87
C GLU A 671 -38.41 -26.51 -13.96
N ILE A 672 -39.00 -27.66 -14.31
CA ILE A 672 -38.69 -28.97 -13.70
C ILE A 672 -37.47 -29.53 -14.41
N HIS A 673 -36.35 -29.76 -13.71
CA HIS A 673 -35.18 -30.49 -14.21
C HIS A 673 -34.93 -31.78 -13.42
#